data_AF-A0A3B9XHN1-F1
#
_entry.id   AF-A0A3B9XHN1-F1
#
_cell.length_a   1.000
_cell.length_b   1.000
_cell.length_c   1.000
_cell.angle_alpha   90.00
_cell.angle_beta   90.00
_cell.angle_gamma   90.00
#
_symmetry.space_group_name_H-M   'P 1'
#
loop_
_entity.id
_entity.type
_entity.pdbx_description
1 polymer ?
#
loop_
_entity_poly.entity_id
_entity_poly.type
_entity_poly.pdbx_seq_one_letter_code
_entity_poly.pdbx_strand_id
1 'polypeptide(L)'
;MDRFIIGLVLLFSSSAFSQEAKSYRFQDWGVAQEVTDPYLESPVCRIYTMVSKPAGVQLSLRFPLNYQNAPVALIALRRDLGEVQRVDINLLDSLTQVALPFDRKTSEDFEYLWQIPMDFEFLMERISNDNQIKVTVYFKETTEVYNLSLRGSLVTLEKAQKECFEGKSLYNTQFMKELNHPEVQPKMVSEVSLEHLFQTYQEAYRSFQKKQDLRLKIENLEKNRSDEILKFEEDQKILIQIQQKVLQSGERLKGLEKERDFFAKEKSQLDQILPGKRAALKDLEKNLESQKSQFAQLDSKMNQLLVNEKSSQDKWEDLKSKLRANRQSKAALKAQLESQKRSLAELTDENSEIQTQLESDSKSKSRLNEALNAFDYYGFLAQRLSGQKVYVDAGFKIEVLQKDIDGLKRDLSKLQVDQLNAQQEYSRCLGQSSSENCRVLRGNLLEAQSKNKAYQTRVRKLIDQSVQLRNLRRVMKEEIETQLTMERLSLQKDFDDFSQRVKVLEGQASRLERRMKSLAEVQIPETQAQLEKVETAFADLDRSEKSAESAYYGALEDRKGFGSSAAYLESQKLKNKTQKDYLDAKMELKRLEDADLLATKKLEDFKRIEPQILEDLEKQKFVQSQREKTVLENSHALKDFFQKKEDLQSQLKRAEMQAEELYGEYRYLVFSVMN
;
A
#
# COMPACT_ATOMS: atom_id res chain seq x y z
N MET A 1 -84.00 29.60 -83.90
CA MET A 1 -83.51 29.53 -85.29
C MET A 1 -82.73 30.79 -85.55
N ASP A 2 -81.59 30.65 -86.23
CA ASP A 2 -80.44 31.56 -86.30
C ASP A 2 -79.44 31.48 -85.14
N ARG A 3 -78.16 31.30 -85.52
CA ARG A 3 -76.94 30.99 -84.74
C ARG A 3 -76.62 29.51 -84.49
N PHE A 4 -76.32 28.78 -85.57
CA PHE A 4 -75.47 27.57 -85.55
C PHE A 4 -74.62 27.49 -86.84
N ILE A 5 -73.96 28.60 -87.17
CA ILE A 5 -72.85 28.64 -88.13
C ILE A 5 -71.78 29.47 -87.43
N ILE A 6 -70.55 28.95 -87.43
CA ILE A 6 -69.31 29.39 -86.74
C ILE A 6 -68.93 28.43 -85.60
N GLY A 7 -68.04 27.50 -85.94
CA GLY A 7 -67.44 26.52 -85.02
C GLY A 7 -66.76 25.32 -85.70
N LEU A 8 -66.53 25.36 -87.02
CA LEU A 8 -65.94 24.25 -87.77
C LEU A 8 -64.95 24.75 -88.83
N VAL A 9 -64.02 25.64 -88.41
CA VAL A 9 -62.89 26.14 -89.25
C VAL A 9 -61.57 26.22 -88.46
N LEU A 10 -61.49 25.76 -87.20
CA LEU A 10 -60.21 25.73 -86.45
C LEU A 10 -59.88 24.30 -86.01
N LEU A 11 -59.48 23.49 -86.99
CA LEU A 11 -58.79 22.20 -86.78
C LEU A 11 -57.86 21.85 -87.96
N PHE A 12 -57.24 22.83 -88.62
CA PHE A 12 -56.08 22.59 -89.49
C PHE A 12 -55.20 23.85 -89.47
N SER A 13 -54.34 23.93 -88.46
CA SER A 13 -53.27 24.93 -88.42
C SER A 13 -51.95 24.26 -88.03
N SER A 14 -51.41 23.48 -88.96
CA SER A 14 -49.99 23.51 -89.28
C SER A 14 -49.83 23.31 -90.79
N SER A 15 -49.45 24.41 -91.44
CA SER A 15 -49.00 24.56 -92.82
C SER A 15 -47.85 23.58 -93.14
N ALA A 16 -47.76 22.88 -94.27
CA ALA A 16 -48.15 23.22 -95.63
C ALA A 16 -48.40 21.95 -96.48
N PHE A 17 -49.21 22.10 -97.55
CA PHE A 17 -49.60 21.08 -98.55
C PHE A 17 -50.52 19.93 -98.08
N SER A 18 -51.83 20.11 -98.22
CA SER A 18 -52.79 19.00 -98.29
C SER A 18 -53.80 19.29 -99.42
N GLN A 19 -53.80 18.43 -100.44
CA GLN A 19 -54.86 18.35 -101.44
C GLN A 19 -56.14 17.77 -100.81
N GLU A 20 -57.30 18.17 -101.31
CA GLU A 20 -58.65 17.86 -100.80
C GLU A 20 -58.83 16.40 -100.32
N ALA A 21 -58.91 16.20 -99.01
CA ALA A 21 -59.25 14.91 -98.42
C ALA A 21 -60.72 14.56 -98.70
N LYS A 22 -60.98 13.43 -99.39
CA LYS A 22 -62.33 12.89 -99.52
C LYS A 22 -62.78 12.32 -98.18
N SER A 23 -63.95 12.75 -97.70
CA SER A 23 -64.60 12.15 -96.54
C SER A 23 -66.07 11.84 -96.84
N TYR A 24 -66.55 10.74 -96.28
CA TYR A 24 -67.96 10.36 -96.34
C TYR A 24 -68.40 9.74 -95.01
N ARG A 25 -69.71 9.71 -94.79
CA ARG A 25 -70.31 9.27 -93.52
C ARG A 25 -71.46 8.30 -93.75
N PHE A 26 -71.48 7.21 -93.00
CA PHE A 26 -72.62 6.30 -92.89
C PHE A 26 -73.10 6.28 -91.45
N GLN A 27 -74.27 6.88 -91.22
CA GLN A 27 -74.84 7.04 -89.89
C GLN A 27 -73.83 7.73 -88.95
N ASP A 28 -73.46 7.06 -87.85
CA ASP A 28 -72.59 7.63 -86.82
C ASP A 28 -71.08 7.49 -87.13
N TRP A 29 -70.74 6.81 -88.23
CA TRP A 29 -69.38 6.48 -88.62
C TRP A 29 -68.95 7.21 -89.89
N GLY A 30 -67.73 7.73 -89.91
CA GLY A 30 -67.11 8.43 -91.03
C GLY A 30 -65.85 7.74 -91.52
N VAL A 31 -65.50 7.98 -92.78
CA VAL A 31 -64.23 7.58 -93.39
C VAL A 31 -63.55 8.83 -93.90
N ALA A 32 -62.27 9.00 -93.59
CA ALA A 32 -61.41 10.04 -94.12
C ALA A 32 -60.20 9.39 -94.79
N GLN A 33 -59.86 9.88 -95.99
CA GLN A 33 -58.67 9.45 -96.71
C GLN A 33 -57.62 10.55 -96.62
N GLU A 34 -56.48 10.25 -95.99
CA GLU A 34 -55.38 11.20 -95.81
C GLU A 34 -54.12 10.70 -96.53
N VAL A 35 -53.43 11.60 -97.23
CA VAL A 35 -52.10 11.34 -97.80
C VAL A 35 -51.08 11.88 -96.79
N THR A 36 -50.55 10.99 -95.94
CA THR A 36 -49.76 11.41 -94.76
C THR A 36 -48.25 11.48 -94.99
N ASP A 37 -47.73 11.04 -96.14
CA ASP A 37 -46.30 11.15 -96.48
C ASP A 37 -46.12 11.23 -98.00
N PRO A 38 -45.49 12.29 -98.56
CA PRO A 38 -45.26 12.42 -99.99
C PRO A 38 -44.37 11.32 -100.58
N TYR A 39 -43.67 10.53 -99.76
CA TYR A 39 -42.84 9.41 -100.19
C TYR A 39 -43.54 8.04 -100.09
N LEU A 40 -44.66 7.94 -99.36
CA LEU A 40 -45.51 6.75 -99.33
C LEU A 40 -46.74 7.01 -100.21
N GLU A 41 -46.70 6.57 -101.47
CA GLU A 41 -47.74 6.78 -102.49
C GLU A 41 -49.11 6.13 -102.19
N SER A 42 -49.35 5.61 -100.98
CA SER A 42 -50.61 4.94 -100.61
C SER A 42 -51.44 5.79 -99.65
N PRO A 43 -52.66 6.20 -100.01
CA PRO A 43 -53.53 6.95 -99.13
C PRO A 43 -53.93 6.11 -97.91
N VAL A 44 -53.81 6.67 -96.72
CA VAL A 44 -54.21 6.01 -95.47
C VAL A 44 -55.69 6.30 -95.23
N CYS A 45 -56.50 5.26 -95.20
CA CYS A 45 -57.90 5.38 -94.80
C CYS A 45 -58.06 5.27 -93.30
N ARG A 46 -58.79 6.23 -92.74
CA ARG A 46 -59.17 6.24 -91.32
C ARG A 46 -60.67 6.17 -91.21
N ILE A 47 -61.14 5.16 -90.50
CA ILE A 47 -62.53 5.09 -90.08
C ILE A 47 -62.64 5.73 -88.71
N TYR A 48 -63.67 6.51 -88.46
CA TYR A 48 -63.88 7.11 -87.16
C TYR A 48 -65.36 7.18 -86.76
N THR A 49 -65.61 7.20 -85.47
CA THR A 49 -66.88 7.63 -84.90
C THR A 49 -66.62 8.66 -83.80
N MET A 50 -67.57 9.57 -83.60
CA MET A 50 -67.44 10.66 -82.64
C MET A 50 -68.72 10.85 -81.84
N VAL A 51 -68.58 11.03 -80.53
CA VAL A 51 -69.67 11.45 -79.65
C VAL A 51 -69.27 12.76 -78.98
N SER A 52 -70.21 13.71 -78.96
CA SER A 52 -70.03 15.03 -78.32
C SER A 52 -70.99 15.15 -77.15
N LYS A 53 -70.53 15.68 -76.01
CA LYS A 53 -71.39 16.05 -74.88
C LYS A 53 -71.62 17.56 -74.79
N PRO A 54 -72.73 18.04 -74.19
CA PRO A 54 -73.16 19.45 -74.22
C PRO A 54 -72.11 20.49 -73.77
N ALA A 55 -71.23 20.16 -72.84
CA ALA A 55 -70.20 21.10 -72.38
C ALA A 55 -68.96 21.20 -73.32
N GLY A 56 -68.95 20.52 -74.49
CA GLY A 56 -67.85 20.55 -75.47
C GLY A 56 -66.80 19.42 -75.47
N VAL A 57 -66.95 18.30 -74.74
CA VAL A 57 -65.99 17.17 -74.86
C VAL A 57 -66.38 16.43 -76.11
N GLN A 58 -65.41 16.23 -76.98
CA GLN A 58 -65.49 15.24 -78.05
C GLN A 58 -64.64 14.03 -77.71
N LEU A 59 -65.25 12.86 -77.79
CA LEU A 59 -64.57 11.58 -77.81
C LEU A 59 -64.65 11.04 -79.24
N SER A 60 -63.51 10.91 -79.89
CA SER A 60 -63.37 10.29 -81.21
C SER A 60 -62.69 8.95 -81.06
N LEU A 61 -63.27 7.90 -81.63
CA LEU A 61 -62.62 6.61 -81.81
C LEU A 61 -62.21 6.50 -83.28
N ARG A 62 -60.92 6.30 -83.56
CA ARG A 62 -60.37 6.23 -84.92
C ARG A 62 -59.65 4.91 -85.15
N PHE A 63 -59.78 4.33 -86.34
CA PHE A 63 -59.14 3.10 -86.76
C PHE A 63 -58.38 3.36 -88.06
N PRO A 64 -57.04 3.37 -88.04
CA PRO A 64 -56.26 3.37 -89.26
C PRO A 64 -56.38 1.99 -89.90
N LEU A 65 -56.81 1.97 -91.15
CA LEU A 65 -56.80 0.76 -91.97
C LEU A 65 -55.46 0.71 -92.71
N ASN A 66 -54.55 -0.18 -92.29
CA ASN A 66 -53.29 -0.42 -92.99
C ASN A 66 -53.06 -1.91 -93.28
N TYR A 67 -52.26 -2.22 -94.29
CA TYR A 67 -52.21 -3.54 -94.94
C TYR A 67 -51.64 -4.70 -94.10
N GLN A 68 -50.99 -4.46 -92.95
CA GLN A 68 -50.25 -5.52 -92.25
C GLN A 68 -50.27 -5.39 -90.71
N ASN A 69 -51.44 -5.65 -90.14
CA ASN A 69 -51.69 -6.04 -88.73
C ASN A 69 -51.92 -4.93 -87.68
N ALA A 70 -52.99 -5.20 -86.92
CA ALA A 70 -53.56 -4.54 -85.73
C ALA A 70 -54.26 -3.18 -85.94
N PRO A 71 -55.62 -3.11 -85.80
CA PRO A 71 -56.32 -1.85 -85.70
C PRO A 71 -55.91 -1.16 -84.40
N VAL A 72 -55.07 -0.13 -84.51
CA VAL A 72 -54.81 0.75 -83.37
C VAL A 72 -56.03 1.65 -83.23
N ALA A 73 -56.92 1.30 -82.32
CA ALA A 73 -58.00 2.19 -81.95
C ALA A 73 -57.39 3.40 -81.25
N LEU A 74 -57.64 4.58 -81.80
CA LEU A 74 -57.16 5.86 -81.31
C LEU A 74 -58.33 6.58 -80.67
N ILE A 75 -58.31 6.67 -79.34
CA ILE A 75 -59.24 7.54 -78.63
C ILE A 75 -58.63 8.92 -78.56
N ALA A 76 -59.27 9.91 -79.18
CA ALA A 76 -58.95 11.32 -79.02
C ALA A 76 -60.04 11.97 -78.16
N LEU A 77 -59.64 12.52 -77.01
CA LEU A 77 -60.53 13.28 -76.15
C LEU A 77 -60.12 14.75 -76.14
N ARG A 78 -61.05 15.65 -76.47
CA ARG A 78 -60.81 17.10 -76.56
C ARG A 78 -61.69 17.87 -75.57
N ARG A 79 -61.15 18.38 -74.45
CA ARG A 79 -61.79 19.41 -73.58
C ARG A 79 -60.86 19.98 -72.47
N ASP A 80 -61.25 21.15 -71.97
CA ASP A 80 -60.60 21.99 -70.94
C ASP A 80 -60.72 21.48 -69.48
N LEU A 81 -61.15 20.24 -69.23
CA LEU A 81 -61.60 19.76 -67.90
C LEU A 81 -60.52 19.04 -67.05
N GLY A 82 -59.26 19.43 -67.21
CA GLY A 82 -58.17 18.94 -66.35
C GLY A 82 -57.59 17.58 -66.76
N GLU A 83 -56.63 17.10 -65.97
CA GLU A 83 -55.77 15.96 -66.31
C GLU A 83 -56.53 14.62 -66.23
N VAL A 84 -56.52 13.86 -67.34
CA VAL A 84 -57.08 12.51 -67.41
C VAL A 84 -56.14 11.53 -66.71
N GLN A 85 -56.65 10.78 -65.74
CA GLN A 85 -55.85 9.80 -64.98
C GLN A 85 -55.91 8.40 -65.58
N ARG A 86 -57.09 8.00 -66.07
CA ARG A 86 -57.36 6.64 -66.54
C ARG A 86 -58.51 6.62 -67.52
N VAL A 87 -58.45 5.73 -68.50
CA VAL A 87 -59.57 5.43 -69.40
C VAL A 87 -59.84 3.93 -69.35
N ASP A 88 -61.09 3.58 -69.06
CA ASP A 88 -61.57 2.21 -69.13
C ASP A 88 -62.53 2.08 -70.29
N ILE A 89 -62.34 1.03 -71.09
CA ILE A 89 -63.22 0.72 -72.20
C ILE A 89 -63.93 -0.58 -71.88
N ASN A 90 -65.24 -0.48 -71.80
CA ASN A 90 -66.14 -1.58 -71.53
C ASN A 90 -66.91 -1.88 -72.80
N LEU A 91 -66.57 -3.00 -73.43
CA LEU A 91 -67.40 -3.65 -74.44
C LEU A 91 -68.48 -4.41 -73.68
N LEU A 92 -69.71 -3.87 -73.66
CA LEU A 92 -70.82 -4.38 -72.85
C LEU A 92 -71.13 -5.86 -73.20
N ASP A 93 -71.54 -6.63 -72.20
CA ASP A 93 -71.82 -8.09 -72.18
C ASP A 93 -70.64 -9.07 -72.10
N SER A 94 -69.41 -8.62 -71.83
CA SER A 94 -68.32 -9.50 -71.38
C SER A 94 -67.62 -8.95 -70.13
N LEU A 95 -67.14 -9.82 -69.24
CA LEU A 95 -66.30 -9.49 -68.07
C LEU A 95 -64.93 -8.87 -68.43
N THR A 96 -64.74 -8.48 -69.70
CA THR A 96 -63.49 -7.99 -70.26
C THR A 96 -63.46 -6.47 -70.16
N GLN A 97 -63.07 -5.98 -68.98
CA GLN A 97 -62.70 -4.58 -68.80
C GLN A 97 -61.24 -4.42 -69.24
N VAL A 98 -61.00 -3.67 -70.32
CA VAL A 98 -59.64 -3.31 -70.71
C VAL A 98 -59.33 -1.96 -70.09
N ALA A 99 -58.59 -2.00 -68.98
CA ALA A 99 -58.04 -0.81 -68.35
C ALA A 99 -56.76 -0.41 -69.09
N LEU A 100 -56.75 0.78 -69.68
CA LEU A 100 -55.60 1.25 -70.44
C LEU A 100 -54.85 2.31 -69.62
N PRO A 101 -53.54 2.12 -69.36
CA PRO A 101 -52.70 3.17 -68.80
C PRO A 101 -52.59 4.32 -69.81
N PHE A 102 -52.41 5.54 -69.30
CA PHE A 102 -52.25 6.73 -70.12
C PHE A 102 -51.01 6.63 -71.03
N ASP A 103 -51.18 6.86 -72.33
CA ASP A 103 -50.11 6.70 -73.32
C ASP A 103 -49.37 8.03 -73.56
N ARG A 104 -50.04 9.05 -74.14
CA ARG A 104 -49.38 10.32 -74.49
C ARG A 104 -50.34 11.50 -74.60
N LYS A 105 -49.88 12.70 -74.18
CA LYS A 105 -50.48 14.00 -74.50
C LYS A 105 -49.79 14.58 -75.73
N THR A 106 -50.53 15.01 -76.75
CA THR A 106 -49.93 15.70 -77.91
C THR A 106 -49.70 17.18 -77.59
N SER A 107 -48.71 17.80 -78.25
CA SER A 107 -48.19 19.14 -77.93
C SER A 107 -49.05 20.30 -78.45
N GLU A 108 -50.11 20.02 -79.19
CA GLU A 108 -51.01 21.03 -79.74
C GLU A 108 -52.42 20.76 -79.20
N ASP A 109 -52.81 21.57 -78.22
CA ASP A 109 -54.18 21.81 -77.70
C ASP A 109 -55.10 20.58 -77.44
N PHE A 110 -55.02 20.10 -76.20
CA PHE A 110 -56.05 19.35 -75.47
C PHE A 110 -56.50 18.00 -76.04
N GLU A 111 -55.71 17.33 -76.89
CA GLU A 111 -55.98 15.95 -77.30
C GLU A 111 -55.18 14.93 -76.48
N TYR A 112 -55.91 14.06 -75.79
CA TYR A 112 -55.33 12.87 -75.16
C TYR A 112 -55.48 11.69 -76.09
N LEU A 113 -54.38 10.96 -76.30
CA LEU A 113 -54.30 9.86 -77.25
C LEU A 113 -54.05 8.54 -76.51
N TRP A 114 -54.85 7.52 -76.80
CA TRP A 114 -54.60 6.15 -76.35
C TRP A 114 -54.53 5.21 -77.54
N GLN A 115 -53.49 4.40 -77.59
CA GLN A 115 -53.39 3.29 -78.53
C GLN A 115 -53.91 2.01 -77.87
N ILE A 116 -54.92 1.40 -78.49
CA ILE A 116 -55.44 0.12 -78.02
C ILE A 116 -54.91 -0.99 -78.93
N PRO A 117 -54.04 -1.88 -78.43
CA PRO A 117 -53.71 -3.09 -79.16
C PRO A 117 -54.91 -4.03 -79.06
N MET A 118 -55.83 -3.93 -80.02
CA MET A 118 -56.89 -4.90 -80.20
C MET A 118 -56.57 -5.80 -81.39
N ASP A 119 -56.79 -7.09 -81.20
CA ASP A 119 -56.85 -8.02 -82.33
C ASP A 119 -58.00 -7.59 -83.26
N PHE A 120 -57.71 -7.55 -84.56
CA PHE A 120 -58.68 -7.18 -85.58
C PHE A 120 -59.88 -8.13 -85.55
N GLU A 121 -59.64 -9.43 -85.43
CA GLU A 121 -60.71 -10.43 -85.42
C GLU A 121 -61.62 -10.24 -84.20
N PHE A 122 -61.03 -9.97 -83.03
CA PHE A 122 -61.78 -9.68 -81.80
C PHE A 122 -62.60 -8.40 -81.92
N LEU A 123 -62.04 -7.33 -82.48
CA LEU A 123 -62.76 -6.08 -82.71
C LEU A 123 -63.93 -6.30 -83.68
N MET A 124 -63.72 -7.07 -84.75
CA MET A 124 -64.75 -7.37 -85.75
C MET A 124 -65.90 -8.19 -85.21
N GLU A 125 -65.59 -9.21 -84.43
CA GLU A 125 -66.59 -10.02 -83.74
C GLU A 125 -67.47 -9.13 -82.84
N ARG A 126 -66.85 -8.19 -82.11
CA ARG A 126 -67.57 -7.29 -81.20
C ARG A 126 -68.39 -6.24 -81.92
N ILE A 127 -67.83 -5.61 -82.96
CA ILE A 127 -68.55 -4.64 -83.80
C ILE A 127 -69.79 -5.28 -84.44
N SER A 128 -69.74 -6.57 -84.77
CA SER A 128 -70.86 -7.29 -85.39
C SER A 128 -71.97 -7.66 -84.40
N ASN A 129 -71.62 -7.88 -83.13
CA ASN A 129 -72.55 -8.38 -82.11
C ASN A 129 -73.11 -7.29 -81.19
N ASP A 130 -72.37 -6.20 -80.98
CA ASP A 130 -72.70 -5.16 -80.01
C ASP A 130 -73.29 -3.91 -80.69
N ASN A 131 -74.21 -3.23 -80.00
CA ASN A 131 -74.82 -1.99 -80.52
C ASN A 131 -74.08 -0.72 -80.09
N GLN A 132 -73.29 -0.76 -79.00
CA GLN A 132 -72.58 0.39 -78.45
C GLN A 132 -71.29 -0.03 -77.71
N ILE A 133 -70.30 0.86 -77.72
CA ILE A 133 -69.09 0.76 -76.87
C ILE A 133 -69.19 1.77 -75.75
N LYS A 134 -68.99 1.34 -74.50
CA LYS A 134 -69.01 2.23 -73.33
C LYS A 134 -67.59 2.59 -72.91
N VAL A 135 -67.21 3.85 -73.06
CA VAL A 135 -65.92 4.38 -72.63
C VAL A 135 -66.10 5.20 -71.36
N THR A 136 -65.42 4.81 -70.28
CA THR A 136 -65.42 5.53 -69.01
C THR A 136 -64.08 6.23 -68.83
N VAL A 137 -64.12 7.55 -68.71
CA VAL A 137 -62.94 8.40 -68.58
C VAL A 137 -62.90 8.95 -67.17
N TYR A 138 -61.82 8.65 -66.45
CA TYR A 138 -61.59 9.15 -65.09
C TYR A 138 -60.65 10.35 -65.16
N PHE A 139 -61.23 11.52 -64.95
CA PHE A 139 -60.49 12.75 -64.69
C PHE A 139 -60.13 12.82 -63.21
N LYS A 140 -59.15 13.66 -62.87
CA LYS A 140 -58.74 13.87 -61.47
C LYS A 140 -59.89 14.20 -60.52
N GLU A 141 -60.92 14.90 -61.00
CA GLU A 141 -62.03 15.40 -60.15
C GLU A 141 -63.39 14.81 -60.51
N THR A 142 -63.54 14.20 -61.69
CA THR A 142 -64.84 13.68 -62.17
C THR A 142 -64.67 12.41 -62.99
N THR A 143 -65.73 11.63 -63.11
CA THR A 143 -65.78 10.46 -64.00
C THR A 143 -66.88 10.67 -65.02
N GLU A 144 -66.55 10.54 -66.30
CA GLU A 144 -67.50 10.67 -67.38
C GLU A 144 -67.63 9.37 -68.18
N VAL A 145 -68.87 9.04 -68.52
CA VAL A 145 -69.20 7.86 -69.34
C VAL A 145 -69.67 8.30 -70.72
N TYR A 146 -69.12 7.69 -71.76
CA TYR A 146 -69.45 7.92 -73.16
C TYR A 146 -69.94 6.63 -73.80
N ASN A 147 -71.07 6.70 -74.50
CA ASN A 147 -71.60 5.56 -75.26
C ASN A 147 -71.41 5.88 -76.74
N LEU A 148 -70.46 5.20 -77.39
CA LEU A 148 -70.22 5.29 -78.82
C LEU A 148 -71.16 4.31 -79.53
N SER A 149 -71.94 4.80 -80.50
CA SER A 149 -72.79 3.91 -81.28
C SER A 149 -71.96 3.08 -82.26
N LEU A 150 -72.25 1.79 -82.33
CA LEU A 150 -71.74 0.90 -83.38
C LEU A 150 -72.67 0.84 -84.60
N ARG A 151 -73.72 1.67 -84.65
CA ARG A 151 -74.66 1.65 -85.77
C ARG A 151 -74.00 2.12 -87.07
N GLY A 152 -74.06 1.28 -88.10
CA GLY A 152 -73.44 1.56 -89.40
C GLY A 152 -71.94 1.31 -89.45
N SER A 153 -71.31 0.86 -88.36
CA SER A 153 -69.88 0.51 -88.29
C SER A 153 -69.48 -0.57 -89.30
N LEU A 154 -70.20 -1.69 -89.34
CA LEU A 154 -69.92 -2.81 -90.25
C LEU A 154 -69.98 -2.38 -91.72
N VAL A 155 -71.05 -1.68 -92.11
CA VAL A 155 -71.21 -1.16 -93.49
C VAL A 155 -70.13 -0.15 -93.83
N THR A 156 -69.78 0.73 -92.88
CA THR A 156 -68.70 1.71 -93.07
C THR A 156 -67.37 1.01 -93.26
N LEU A 157 -67.11 -0.03 -92.47
CA LEU A 157 -65.88 -0.79 -92.50
C LEU A 157 -65.78 -1.65 -93.76
N GLU A 158 -66.83 -2.36 -94.15
CA GLU A 158 -66.87 -3.12 -95.41
C GLU A 158 -66.67 -2.20 -96.61
N LYS A 159 -67.29 -1.02 -96.59
CA LYS A 159 -67.13 -0.06 -97.68
C LYS A 159 -65.77 0.62 -97.68
N ALA A 160 -65.22 0.96 -96.52
CA ALA A 160 -63.85 1.43 -96.40
C ALA A 160 -62.86 0.33 -96.79
N GLN A 161 -63.12 -0.92 -96.45
CA GLN A 161 -62.31 -2.06 -96.89
C GLN A 161 -62.38 -2.20 -98.41
N LYS A 162 -63.56 -2.08 -98.99
CA LYS A 162 -63.77 -2.05 -100.43
C LYS A 162 -63.08 -0.88 -101.12
N GLU A 163 -63.21 0.33 -100.62
CA GLU A 163 -62.66 1.51 -101.31
C GLU A 163 -61.16 1.69 -101.05
N CYS A 164 -60.66 1.26 -99.88
CA CYS A 164 -59.27 1.43 -99.48
C CYS A 164 -58.41 0.18 -99.71
N PHE A 165 -59.00 -1.02 -99.70
CA PHE A 165 -58.31 -2.27 -100.02
C PHE A 165 -58.81 -2.92 -101.31
N GLU A 166 -60.10 -2.80 -101.71
CA GLU A 166 -60.55 -3.15 -103.09
C GLU A 166 -60.39 -1.98 -104.10
N GLY A 167 -59.76 -0.88 -103.67
CA GLY A 167 -58.84 -0.08 -104.49
C GLY A 167 -57.65 -0.89 -105.05
N LYS A 168 -57.75 -2.23 -105.06
CA LYS A 168 -57.21 -3.20 -106.03
C LYS A 168 -57.58 -2.82 -107.49
N SER A 169 -57.20 -1.62 -107.92
CA SER A 169 -56.35 -1.48 -109.11
C SER A 169 -54.87 -1.33 -108.74
N LEU A 170 -54.48 -1.61 -107.49
CA LEU A 170 -53.17 -2.21 -107.20
C LEU A 170 -53.25 -3.73 -107.45
N TYR A 171 -53.88 -4.13 -108.57
CA TYR A 171 -53.22 -5.09 -109.42
C TYR A 171 -51.78 -4.59 -109.51
N ASN A 172 -50.86 -5.41 -109.01
CA ASN A 172 -49.62 -5.56 -109.72
C ASN A 172 -48.85 -4.21 -109.75
N THR A 173 -48.44 -3.65 -108.61
CA THR A 173 -47.63 -2.41 -108.61
C THR A 173 -46.30 -2.60 -107.95
N GLN A 174 -46.12 -3.55 -107.04
CA GLN A 174 -44.76 -4.01 -106.70
C GLN A 174 -44.36 -5.13 -107.66
N PHE A 175 -45.26 -6.06 -107.95
CA PHE A 175 -45.11 -7.06 -109.02
C PHE A 175 -45.05 -6.41 -110.42
N MET A 176 -45.87 -5.38 -110.77
CA MET A 176 -45.63 -4.61 -112.00
C MET A 176 -44.61 -3.49 -111.83
N LYS A 177 -44.18 -3.00 -110.66
CA LYS A 177 -43.00 -2.10 -110.66
C LYS A 177 -41.72 -2.92 -110.92
N GLU A 178 -41.67 -4.17 -110.46
CA GLU A 178 -40.61 -5.11 -110.83
C GLU A 178 -40.73 -5.61 -112.28
N LEU A 179 -41.95 -5.82 -112.80
CA LEU A 179 -42.19 -6.14 -114.22
C LEU A 179 -42.27 -4.91 -115.15
N ASN A 180 -42.46 -3.67 -114.69
CA ASN A 180 -42.38 -2.41 -115.46
C ASN A 180 -41.02 -1.75 -115.24
N HIS A 181 -39.95 -2.55 -115.24
CA HIS A 181 -38.67 -2.03 -115.67
C HIS A 181 -38.84 -1.59 -117.14
N PRO A 182 -38.28 -0.45 -117.60
CA PRO A 182 -38.48 0.08 -118.96
C PRO A 182 -38.07 -0.86 -120.13
N GLU A 183 -37.58 -2.06 -119.81
CA GLU A 183 -37.17 -3.10 -120.77
C GLU A 183 -38.21 -4.20 -120.99
N VAL A 184 -39.36 -4.19 -120.29
CA VAL A 184 -40.37 -5.26 -120.42
C VAL A 184 -41.52 -4.83 -121.32
N GLN A 185 -41.65 -5.48 -122.48
CA GLN A 185 -42.87 -5.44 -123.28
C GLN A 185 -43.62 -6.76 -123.09
N PRO A 186 -44.86 -6.77 -122.56
CA PRO A 186 -45.59 -8.01 -122.33
C PRO A 186 -46.08 -8.57 -123.66
N LYS A 187 -45.34 -9.51 -124.25
CA LYS A 187 -45.85 -10.40 -125.30
C LYS A 187 -46.38 -11.66 -124.63
N MET A 188 -47.71 -11.86 -124.75
CA MET A 188 -48.50 -13.04 -124.38
C MET A 188 -47.79 -14.03 -123.44
N VAL A 189 -47.69 -13.67 -122.16
CA VAL A 189 -47.37 -14.62 -121.10
C VAL A 189 -48.60 -15.52 -120.93
N SER A 190 -48.43 -16.83 -121.04
CA SER A 190 -49.54 -17.77 -120.85
C SER A 190 -50.04 -17.69 -119.40
N GLU A 191 -51.35 -17.86 -119.18
CA GLU A 191 -51.98 -17.84 -117.85
C GLU A 191 -51.31 -18.84 -116.89
N VAL A 192 -50.84 -19.98 -117.42
CA VAL A 192 -50.09 -21.03 -116.70
C VAL A 192 -48.73 -20.52 -116.16
N SER A 193 -48.05 -19.66 -116.91
CA SER A 193 -46.75 -19.08 -116.50
C SER A 193 -46.91 -18.05 -115.38
N LEU A 194 -48.04 -17.32 -115.36
CA LEU A 194 -48.37 -16.39 -114.29
C LEU A 194 -48.78 -17.09 -112.99
N GLU A 195 -49.53 -18.19 -113.09
CA GLU A 195 -49.92 -18.98 -111.93
C GLU A 195 -48.70 -19.64 -111.26
N HIS A 196 -47.77 -20.19 -112.06
CA HIS A 196 -46.51 -20.73 -111.53
C HIS A 196 -45.66 -19.66 -110.85
N LEU A 197 -45.49 -18.50 -111.49
CA LEU A 197 -44.74 -17.37 -110.93
C LEU A 197 -45.33 -16.88 -109.60
N PHE A 198 -46.66 -16.85 -109.50
CA PHE A 198 -47.36 -16.46 -108.27
C PHE A 198 -47.24 -17.51 -107.16
N GLN A 199 -47.29 -18.82 -107.49
CA GLN A 199 -47.05 -19.89 -106.52
C GLN A 199 -45.62 -19.83 -105.96
N THR A 200 -44.61 -19.67 -106.82
CA THR A 200 -43.20 -19.51 -106.37
C THR A 200 -43.02 -18.27 -105.49
N TYR A 201 -43.68 -17.15 -105.82
CA TYR A 201 -43.69 -15.96 -104.96
C TYR A 201 -44.30 -16.23 -103.59
N GLN A 202 -45.46 -16.91 -103.53
CA GLN A 202 -46.11 -17.25 -102.26
C GLN A 202 -45.24 -18.16 -101.40
N GLU A 203 -44.55 -19.14 -102.00
CA GLU A 203 -43.64 -20.04 -101.31
C GLU A 203 -42.39 -19.31 -100.80
N ALA A 204 -41.81 -18.41 -101.60
CA ALA A 204 -40.72 -17.55 -101.20
C ALA A 204 -41.12 -16.62 -100.04
N TYR A 205 -42.32 -16.03 -100.10
CA TYR A 205 -42.85 -15.17 -99.05
C TYR A 205 -43.13 -15.92 -97.74
N ARG A 206 -43.74 -17.11 -97.80
CA ARG A 206 -43.93 -17.99 -96.62
C ARG A 206 -42.58 -18.38 -95.99
N SER A 207 -41.57 -18.66 -96.81
CA SER A 207 -40.22 -18.96 -96.33
C SER A 207 -39.55 -17.76 -95.66
N PHE A 208 -39.76 -16.54 -96.19
CA PHE A 208 -39.32 -15.30 -95.56
C PHE A 208 -40.02 -15.03 -94.21
N GLN A 209 -41.33 -15.23 -94.12
CA GLN A 209 -42.06 -15.11 -92.86
C GLN A 209 -41.55 -16.10 -91.81
N LYS A 210 -41.35 -17.38 -92.19
CA LYS A 210 -40.78 -18.41 -91.32
C LYS A 210 -39.38 -18.02 -90.80
N LYS A 211 -38.55 -17.40 -91.65
CA LYS A 211 -37.24 -16.86 -91.25
C LYS A 211 -37.39 -15.75 -90.19
N GLN A 212 -38.31 -14.80 -90.37
CA GLN A 212 -38.54 -13.72 -89.39
C GLN A 212 -39.06 -14.27 -88.04
N ASP A 213 -40.00 -15.21 -88.07
CA ASP A 213 -40.52 -15.85 -86.87
C ASP A 213 -39.42 -16.60 -86.09
N LEU A 214 -38.53 -17.29 -86.80
CA LEU A 214 -37.40 -17.98 -86.17
C LEU A 214 -36.40 -17.00 -85.56
N ARG A 215 -36.15 -15.84 -86.20
CA ARG A 215 -35.31 -14.77 -85.64
C ARG A 215 -35.91 -14.22 -84.35
N LEU A 216 -37.20 -13.89 -84.35
CA LEU A 216 -37.90 -13.41 -83.14
C LEU A 216 -37.90 -14.45 -82.01
N LYS A 217 -38.05 -15.75 -82.34
CA LYS A 217 -37.95 -16.83 -81.34
C LYS A 217 -36.56 -16.94 -80.72
N ILE A 218 -35.50 -16.78 -81.52
CA ILE A 218 -34.12 -16.77 -81.03
C ILE A 218 -33.88 -15.54 -80.15
N GLU A 219 -34.31 -14.35 -80.58
CA GLU A 219 -34.14 -13.10 -79.82
C GLU A 219 -34.86 -13.17 -78.46
N ASN A 220 -36.11 -13.66 -78.43
CA ASN A 220 -36.86 -13.86 -77.19
C ASN A 220 -36.17 -14.88 -76.25
N LEU A 221 -35.60 -15.96 -76.81
CA LEU A 221 -34.79 -16.90 -76.03
C LEU A 221 -33.53 -16.23 -75.47
N GLU A 222 -32.81 -15.45 -76.26
CA GLU A 222 -31.61 -14.74 -75.81
C GLU A 222 -31.90 -13.70 -74.73
N LYS A 223 -33.07 -13.06 -74.76
CA LYS A 223 -33.49 -12.14 -73.69
C LYS A 223 -33.70 -12.86 -72.35
N ASN A 224 -34.32 -14.04 -72.36
CA ASN A 224 -34.53 -14.84 -71.15
C ASN A 224 -33.23 -15.44 -70.59
N ARG A 225 -32.20 -15.61 -71.44
CA ARG A 225 -30.88 -16.15 -71.06
C ARG A 225 -30.19 -15.34 -69.97
N SER A 226 -30.29 -14.01 -70.03
CA SER A 226 -29.57 -13.13 -69.11
C SER A 226 -30.00 -13.37 -67.65
N ASP A 227 -31.29 -13.58 -67.42
CA ASP A 227 -31.82 -13.82 -66.08
C ASP A 227 -31.45 -15.21 -65.55
N GLU A 228 -31.47 -16.24 -66.40
CA GLU A 228 -31.09 -17.61 -66.03
C GLU A 228 -29.60 -17.76 -65.71
N ILE A 229 -28.72 -17.09 -66.47
CA ILE A 229 -27.27 -17.08 -66.21
C ILE A 229 -26.96 -16.35 -64.91
N LEU A 230 -27.55 -15.16 -64.70
CA LEU A 230 -27.34 -14.39 -63.47
C LEU A 230 -27.76 -15.19 -62.22
N LYS A 231 -28.91 -15.87 -62.29
CA LYS A 231 -29.40 -16.72 -61.21
C LYS A 231 -28.46 -17.90 -60.93
N PHE A 232 -27.96 -18.55 -61.98
CA PHE A 232 -26.99 -19.64 -61.83
C PHE A 232 -25.66 -19.18 -61.21
N GLU A 233 -25.13 -18.04 -61.65
CA GLU A 233 -23.89 -17.47 -61.08
C GLU A 233 -24.06 -17.07 -59.60
N GLU A 234 -25.22 -16.53 -59.23
CA GLU A 234 -25.53 -16.18 -57.84
C GLU A 234 -25.64 -17.43 -56.96
N ASP A 235 -26.36 -18.47 -57.42
CA ASP A 235 -26.46 -19.75 -56.71
C ASP A 235 -25.08 -20.42 -56.56
N GLN A 236 -24.19 -20.34 -57.56
CA GLN A 236 -22.82 -20.83 -57.45
C GLN A 236 -22.00 -20.05 -56.42
N LYS A 237 -22.09 -18.71 -56.40
CA LYS A 237 -21.40 -17.88 -55.40
C LYS A 237 -21.85 -18.23 -53.98
N ILE A 238 -23.16 -18.41 -53.77
CA ILE A 238 -23.73 -18.80 -52.48
C ILE A 238 -23.23 -20.19 -52.07
N LEU A 239 -23.20 -21.16 -52.99
CA LEU A 239 -22.70 -22.51 -52.73
C LEU A 239 -21.22 -22.49 -52.28
N ILE A 240 -20.37 -21.73 -52.96
CA ILE A 240 -18.95 -21.58 -52.59
C ILE A 240 -18.81 -21.01 -51.17
N GLN A 241 -19.59 -19.99 -50.81
CA GLN A 241 -19.57 -19.42 -49.46
C GLN A 241 -20.01 -20.43 -48.39
N ILE A 242 -21.02 -21.25 -48.68
CA ILE A 242 -21.47 -22.31 -47.77
C ILE A 242 -20.37 -23.37 -47.59
N GLN A 243 -19.73 -23.82 -48.68
CA GLN A 243 -18.64 -24.77 -48.63
C GLN A 243 -17.46 -24.28 -47.78
N GLN A 244 -17.11 -22.99 -47.88
CA GLN A 244 -16.08 -22.37 -47.03
C GLN A 244 -16.47 -22.39 -45.55
N LYS A 245 -17.73 -22.10 -45.21
CA LYS A 245 -18.23 -22.14 -43.82
C LYS A 245 -18.22 -23.55 -43.24
N VAL A 246 -18.61 -24.56 -44.04
CA VAL A 246 -18.56 -25.98 -43.65
C VAL A 246 -17.12 -26.40 -43.37
N LEU A 247 -16.17 -25.99 -44.21
CA LEU A 247 -14.75 -26.29 -44.04
C LEU A 247 -14.19 -25.66 -42.75
N GLN A 248 -14.43 -24.36 -42.53
CA GLN A 248 -14.01 -23.64 -41.32
C GLN A 248 -14.60 -24.26 -40.04
N SER A 249 -15.88 -24.64 -40.07
CA SER A 249 -16.55 -25.28 -38.94
C SER A 249 -15.97 -26.68 -38.66
N GLY A 250 -15.63 -27.43 -39.71
CA GLY A 250 -14.94 -28.72 -39.58
C GLY A 250 -13.52 -28.62 -39.03
N GLU A 251 -12.73 -27.60 -39.44
CA GLU A 251 -11.41 -27.33 -38.88
C GLU A 251 -11.48 -26.91 -37.41
N ARG A 252 -12.45 -26.07 -37.05
CA ARG A 252 -12.71 -25.68 -35.67
C ARG A 252 -13.05 -26.89 -34.80
N LEU A 253 -13.88 -27.82 -35.29
CA LEU A 253 -14.20 -29.05 -34.58
C LEU A 253 -12.95 -29.90 -34.33
N LYS A 254 -12.11 -30.13 -35.35
CA LYS A 254 -10.84 -30.86 -35.20
C LYS A 254 -9.88 -30.19 -34.20
N GLY A 255 -9.87 -28.86 -34.15
CA GLY A 255 -9.09 -28.10 -33.16
C GLY A 255 -9.59 -28.38 -31.73
N LEU A 256 -10.90 -28.31 -31.53
CA LEU A 256 -11.54 -28.59 -30.24
C LEU A 256 -11.35 -30.05 -29.80
N GLU A 257 -11.40 -31.01 -30.72
CA GLU A 257 -11.12 -32.43 -30.42
C GLU A 257 -9.69 -32.62 -29.88
N LYS A 258 -8.69 -31.98 -30.51
CA LYS A 258 -7.30 -32.03 -30.03
C LYS A 258 -7.14 -31.42 -28.64
N GLU A 259 -7.79 -30.28 -28.38
CA GLU A 259 -7.76 -29.65 -27.06
C GLU A 259 -8.48 -30.51 -26.01
N ARG A 260 -9.64 -31.07 -26.34
CA ARG A 260 -10.38 -32.00 -25.46
C ARG A 260 -9.51 -33.21 -25.11
N ASP A 261 -8.87 -33.83 -26.09
CA ASP A 261 -8.02 -35.00 -25.88
C ASP A 261 -6.79 -34.66 -25.03
N PHE A 262 -6.22 -33.47 -25.20
CA PHE A 262 -5.16 -32.95 -24.34
C PHE A 262 -5.62 -32.83 -22.87
N PHE A 263 -6.74 -32.13 -22.62
CA PHE A 263 -7.25 -31.93 -21.26
C PHE A 263 -7.78 -33.23 -20.63
N ALA A 264 -8.31 -34.16 -21.43
CA ALA A 264 -8.71 -35.48 -20.96
C ALA A 264 -7.50 -36.31 -20.49
N LYS A 265 -6.39 -36.26 -21.25
CA LYS A 265 -5.14 -36.92 -20.86
C LYS A 265 -4.53 -36.27 -19.62
N GLU A 266 -4.49 -34.94 -19.57
CA GLU A 266 -4.00 -34.19 -18.41
C GLU A 266 -4.82 -34.51 -17.15
N LYS A 267 -6.15 -34.48 -17.24
CA LYS A 267 -7.04 -34.88 -16.14
C LYS A 267 -6.78 -36.31 -15.68
N SER A 268 -6.67 -37.26 -16.61
CA SER A 268 -6.37 -38.66 -16.25
C SER A 268 -5.03 -38.81 -15.51
N GLN A 269 -4.02 -38.01 -15.84
CA GLN A 269 -2.73 -38.02 -15.14
C GLN A 269 -2.86 -37.39 -13.74
N LEU A 270 -3.60 -36.30 -13.62
CA LEU A 270 -3.86 -35.63 -12.34
C LEU A 270 -4.65 -36.54 -11.39
N ASP A 271 -5.68 -37.24 -11.89
CA ASP A 271 -6.47 -38.23 -11.13
C ASP A 271 -5.61 -39.37 -10.55
N GLN A 272 -4.54 -39.75 -11.25
CA GLN A 272 -3.59 -40.78 -10.77
C GLN A 272 -2.62 -40.24 -9.71
N ILE A 273 -2.18 -38.97 -9.85
CA ILE A 273 -1.10 -38.41 -9.02
C ILE A 273 -1.65 -37.74 -7.74
N LEU A 274 -2.79 -37.04 -7.82
CA LEU A 274 -3.37 -36.27 -6.72
C LEU A 274 -3.64 -37.12 -5.46
N PRO A 275 -4.20 -38.34 -5.53
CA PRO A 275 -4.40 -39.18 -4.35
C PRO A 275 -3.08 -39.50 -3.63
N GLY A 276 -2.04 -39.82 -4.39
CA GLY A 276 -0.70 -40.08 -3.85
C GLY A 276 -0.07 -38.85 -3.21
N LYS A 277 -0.24 -37.66 -3.83
CA LYS A 277 0.23 -36.39 -3.26
C LYS A 277 -0.53 -36.00 -1.98
N ARG A 278 -1.85 -36.19 -1.94
CA ARG A 278 -2.67 -35.97 -0.74
C ARG A 278 -2.27 -36.89 0.41
N ALA A 279 -2.02 -38.18 0.12
CA ALA A 279 -1.53 -39.14 1.11
C ALA A 279 -0.14 -38.73 1.64
N ALA A 280 0.80 -38.40 0.74
CA ALA A 280 2.14 -37.96 1.13
C ALA A 280 2.12 -36.66 1.97
N LEU A 281 1.24 -35.71 1.68
CA LEU A 281 1.06 -34.50 2.48
C LEU A 281 0.55 -34.84 3.89
N LYS A 282 -0.40 -35.77 4.00
CA LYS A 282 -0.96 -36.22 5.29
C LYS A 282 0.09 -36.92 6.15
N ASP A 283 0.97 -37.70 5.53
CA ASP A 283 2.10 -38.33 6.23
C ASP A 283 3.13 -37.29 6.70
N LEU A 284 3.44 -36.28 5.88
CA LEU A 284 4.29 -35.15 6.27
C LEU A 284 3.68 -34.33 7.41
N GLU A 285 2.37 -34.09 7.39
CA GLU A 285 1.64 -33.39 8.45
C GLU A 285 1.71 -34.16 9.78
N LYS A 286 1.45 -35.47 9.73
CA LYS A 286 1.57 -36.35 10.90
C LYS A 286 3.00 -36.38 11.46
N ASN A 287 4.00 -36.42 10.59
CA ASN A 287 5.41 -36.38 10.99
C ASN A 287 5.79 -35.04 11.62
N LEU A 288 5.31 -33.92 11.05
CA LEU A 288 5.52 -32.59 11.61
C LEU A 288 4.89 -32.45 13.00
N GLU A 289 3.67 -32.97 13.19
CA GLU A 289 2.98 -32.91 14.48
C GLU A 289 3.68 -33.78 15.54
N SER A 290 4.13 -34.98 15.15
CA SER A 290 4.97 -35.83 16.00
C SER A 290 6.26 -35.12 16.41
N GLN A 291 6.99 -34.52 15.47
CA GLN A 291 8.21 -33.77 15.75
C GLN A 291 7.96 -32.53 16.63
N LYS A 292 6.85 -31.80 16.42
CA LYS A 292 6.45 -30.68 17.31
C LYS A 292 6.24 -31.13 18.74
N SER A 293 5.56 -32.27 18.94
CA SER A 293 5.32 -32.82 20.28
C SER A 293 6.63 -33.21 20.98
N GLN A 294 7.56 -33.86 20.27
CA GLN A 294 8.90 -34.19 20.78
C GLN A 294 9.70 -32.94 21.11
N PHE A 295 9.61 -31.91 20.25
CA PHE A 295 10.28 -30.64 20.48
C PHE A 295 9.74 -29.89 21.69
N ALA A 296 8.42 -29.88 21.89
CA ALA A 296 7.79 -29.27 23.07
C ALA A 296 8.23 -29.96 24.38
N GLN A 297 8.42 -31.28 24.38
CA GLN A 297 8.96 -32.01 25.52
C GLN A 297 10.44 -31.66 25.79
N LEU A 298 11.25 -31.50 24.74
CA LEU A 298 12.64 -31.06 24.86
C LEU A 298 12.74 -29.60 25.36
N ASP A 299 11.93 -28.69 24.85
CA ASP A 299 11.86 -27.29 25.30
C ASP A 299 11.42 -27.19 26.76
N SER A 300 10.43 -27.97 27.19
CA SER A 300 10.01 -28.02 28.59
C SER A 300 11.15 -28.46 29.51
N LYS A 301 11.93 -29.49 29.12
CA LYS A 301 13.09 -29.95 29.89
C LYS A 301 14.20 -28.90 29.93
N MET A 302 14.48 -28.24 28.80
CA MET A 302 15.48 -27.17 28.72
C MET A 302 15.12 -25.97 29.61
N ASN A 303 13.85 -25.57 29.63
CA ASN A 303 13.37 -24.49 30.50
C ASN A 303 13.47 -24.83 31.99
N GLN A 304 13.18 -26.08 32.38
CA GLN A 304 13.35 -26.54 33.76
C GLN A 304 14.83 -26.49 34.19
N LEU A 305 15.75 -26.90 33.33
CA LEU A 305 17.20 -26.83 33.61
C LEU A 305 17.68 -25.38 33.77
N LEU A 306 17.19 -24.45 32.95
CA LEU A 306 17.47 -23.01 33.04
C LEU A 306 16.97 -22.38 34.35
N VAL A 307 15.77 -22.75 34.80
CA VAL A 307 15.22 -22.27 36.07
C VAL A 307 16.04 -22.79 37.26
N ASN A 308 16.44 -24.07 37.22
CA ASN A 308 17.26 -24.68 38.26
C ASN A 308 18.66 -24.05 38.35
N GLU A 309 19.31 -23.80 37.20
CA GLU A 309 20.60 -23.10 37.13
C GLU A 309 20.51 -21.70 37.75
N LYS A 310 19.51 -20.90 37.34
CA LYS A 310 19.33 -19.53 37.84
C LYS A 310 19.06 -19.50 39.34
N SER A 311 18.19 -20.39 39.83
CA SER A 311 17.93 -20.55 41.26
C SER A 311 19.19 -20.93 42.05
N SER A 312 20.03 -21.82 41.53
CA SER A 312 21.29 -22.20 42.18
C SER A 312 22.34 -21.08 42.14
N GLN A 313 22.38 -20.31 41.05
CA GLN A 313 23.25 -19.14 40.89
C GLN A 313 22.91 -18.04 41.90
N ASP A 314 21.64 -17.68 42.04
CA ASP A 314 21.18 -16.63 42.96
C ASP A 314 21.51 -16.99 44.43
N LYS A 315 21.36 -18.27 44.80
CA LYS A 315 21.73 -18.78 46.14
C LYS A 315 23.23 -18.71 46.40
N TRP A 316 24.06 -19.06 45.41
CA TRP A 316 25.52 -19.00 45.55
C TRP A 316 26.01 -17.56 45.71
N GLU A 317 25.53 -16.62 44.89
CA GLU A 317 25.94 -15.21 44.98
C GLU A 317 25.46 -14.54 46.29
N ASP A 318 24.26 -14.86 46.78
CA ASP A 318 23.79 -14.40 48.10
C ASP A 318 24.73 -14.88 49.23
N LEU A 319 25.06 -16.17 49.27
CA LEU A 319 25.96 -16.75 50.28
C LEU A 319 27.37 -16.15 50.20
N LYS A 320 27.89 -15.96 48.99
CA LYS A 320 29.19 -15.32 48.73
C LYS A 320 29.22 -13.86 49.21
N SER A 321 28.12 -13.12 49.04
CA SER A 321 27.99 -11.75 49.56
C SER A 321 28.02 -11.72 51.09
N LYS A 322 27.29 -12.63 51.75
CA LYS A 322 27.26 -12.79 53.21
C LYS A 322 28.62 -13.18 53.76
N LEU A 323 29.36 -14.05 53.06
CA LEU A 323 30.72 -14.45 53.43
C LEU A 323 31.69 -13.25 53.40
N ARG A 324 31.59 -12.37 52.39
CA ARG A 324 32.41 -11.15 52.31
C ARG A 324 32.14 -10.18 53.45
N ALA A 325 30.86 -9.95 53.77
CA ALA A 325 30.47 -9.09 54.90
C ALA A 325 30.99 -9.64 56.23
N ASN A 326 30.91 -10.96 56.43
CA ASN A 326 31.41 -11.62 57.63
C ASN A 326 32.96 -11.52 57.75
N ARG A 327 33.71 -11.66 56.64
CA ARG A 327 35.17 -11.42 56.63
C ARG A 327 35.54 -9.99 57.08
N GLN A 328 34.78 -9.00 56.61
CA GLN A 328 34.99 -7.61 57.00
C GLN A 328 34.70 -7.39 58.50
N SER A 329 33.59 -7.95 59.01
CA SER A 329 33.25 -7.90 60.43
C SER A 329 34.31 -8.55 61.32
N LYS A 330 34.83 -9.72 60.89
CA LYS A 330 35.92 -10.42 61.58
C LYS A 330 37.20 -9.59 61.64
N ALA A 331 37.58 -8.95 60.52
CA ALA A 331 38.76 -8.10 60.45
C ALA A 331 38.63 -6.86 61.36
N ALA A 332 37.46 -6.22 61.38
CA ALA A 332 37.18 -5.07 62.24
C ALA A 332 37.28 -5.42 63.73
N LEU A 333 36.67 -6.53 64.17
CA LEU A 333 36.72 -6.97 65.56
C LEU A 333 38.14 -7.37 66.00
N LYS A 334 38.93 -8.00 65.12
CA LYS A 334 40.36 -8.28 65.41
C LYS A 334 41.16 -7.00 65.59
N ALA A 335 40.97 -6.00 64.73
CA ALA A 335 41.65 -4.72 64.85
C ALA A 335 41.27 -3.98 66.15
N GLN A 336 39.99 -4.02 66.53
CA GLN A 336 39.49 -3.43 67.77
C GLN A 336 40.09 -4.12 69.00
N LEU A 337 40.15 -5.46 69.01
CA LEU A 337 40.75 -6.23 70.09
C LEU A 337 42.23 -5.92 70.29
N GLU A 338 43.01 -5.86 69.20
CA GLU A 338 44.43 -5.52 69.26
C GLU A 338 44.66 -4.08 69.73
N SER A 339 43.79 -3.14 69.33
CA SER A 339 43.84 -1.76 69.83
C SER A 339 43.60 -1.69 71.35
N GLN A 340 42.58 -2.40 71.86
CA GLN A 340 42.26 -2.43 73.28
C GLN A 340 43.38 -3.06 74.12
N LYS A 341 44.00 -4.13 73.62
CA LYS A 341 45.17 -4.76 74.27
C LYS A 341 46.37 -3.81 74.35
N ARG A 342 46.64 -3.04 73.30
CA ARG A 342 47.71 -2.01 73.33
C ARG A 342 47.41 -0.93 74.35
N SER A 343 46.18 -0.40 74.37
CA SER A 343 45.78 0.59 75.37
C SER A 343 45.86 0.06 76.81
N LEU A 344 45.57 -1.22 77.03
CA LEU A 344 45.78 -1.85 78.35
C LEU A 344 47.27 -1.92 78.72
N ALA A 345 48.14 -2.28 77.78
CA ALA A 345 49.59 -2.30 77.99
C ALA A 345 50.14 -0.90 78.33
N GLU A 346 49.75 0.12 77.56
CA GLU A 346 50.13 1.53 77.80
C GLU A 346 49.69 2.01 79.19
N LEU A 347 48.44 1.72 79.60
CA LEU A 347 47.95 2.08 80.92
C LEU A 347 48.64 1.30 82.05
N THR A 348 49.09 0.07 81.78
CA THR A 348 49.86 -0.73 82.75
C THR A 348 51.24 -0.12 82.98
N ASP A 349 51.91 0.28 81.88
CA ASP A 349 53.20 0.96 81.95
C ASP A 349 53.08 2.30 82.70
N GLU A 350 52.07 3.12 82.38
CA GLU A 350 51.79 4.40 83.05
C GLU A 350 51.52 4.22 84.57
N ASN A 351 50.75 3.19 84.94
CA ASN A 351 50.48 2.89 86.34
C ASN A 351 51.74 2.43 87.10
N SER A 352 52.62 1.65 86.44
CA SER A 352 53.89 1.21 87.03
C SER A 352 54.84 2.39 87.29
N GLU A 353 54.88 3.36 86.37
CA GLU A 353 55.67 4.58 86.53
C GLU A 353 55.15 5.44 87.69
N ILE A 354 53.84 5.60 87.82
CA ILE A 354 53.24 6.31 88.97
C ILE A 354 53.51 5.59 90.28
N GLN A 355 53.43 4.26 90.33
CA GLN A 355 53.73 3.48 91.54
C GLN A 355 55.18 3.65 91.99
N THR A 356 56.15 3.58 91.06
CA THR A 356 57.56 3.81 91.39
C THR A 356 57.82 5.24 91.89
N GLN A 357 57.14 6.24 91.30
CA GLN A 357 57.19 7.62 91.78
C GLN A 357 56.62 7.76 93.20
N LEU A 358 55.51 7.07 93.49
CA LEU A 358 54.85 7.07 94.81
C LEU A 358 55.73 6.44 95.90
N GLU A 359 56.45 5.36 95.58
CA GLU A 359 57.42 4.73 96.49
C GLU A 359 58.62 5.65 96.80
N SER A 360 59.16 6.32 95.77
CA SER A 360 60.24 7.28 95.91
C SER A 360 59.81 8.48 96.77
N ASP A 361 58.60 8.98 96.52
CA ASP A 361 58.07 10.13 97.25
C ASP A 361 57.69 9.75 98.69
N SER A 362 57.14 8.55 98.94
CA SER A 362 56.87 8.05 100.29
C SER A 362 58.14 7.96 101.16
N LYS A 363 59.26 7.46 100.60
CA LYS A 363 60.58 7.44 101.26
C LYS A 363 61.12 8.85 101.53
N SER A 364 60.81 9.82 100.67
CA SER A 364 61.22 11.20 100.87
C SER A 364 60.38 11.88 101.96
N LYS A 365 59.06 11.60 102.03
CA LYS A 365 58.18 12.05 103.12
C LYS A 365 58.64 11.56 104.48
N SER A 366 59.04 10.30 104.60
CA SER A 366 59.53 9.75 105.87
C SER A 366 60.80 10.45 106.33
N ARG A 367 61.73 10.73 105.41
CA ARG A 367 62.96 11.50 105.70
C ARG A 367 62.68 12.95 106.10
N LEU A 368 61.74 13.62 105.43
CA LEU A 368 61.33 14.99 105.78
C LEU A 368 60.65 15.05 107.15
N ASN A 369 59.83 14.05 107.48
CA ASN A 369 59.21 13.92 108.80
C ASN A 369 60.26 13.65 109.90
N GLU A 370 61.24 12.78 109.63
CA GLU A 370 62.39 12.57 110.50
C GLU A 370 63.22 13.85 110.68
N ALA A 371 63.44 14.63 109.62
CA ALA A 371 64.13 15.91 109.69
C ALA A 371 63.36 16.96 110.51
N LEU A 372 62.02 17.01 110.39
CA LEU A 372 61.18 17.90 111.20
C LEU A 372 61.21 17.52 112.69
N ASN A 373 61.10 16.22 112.99
CA ASN A 373 61.20 15.70 114.36
C ASN A 373 62.61 15.91 114.95
N ALA A 374 63.65 15.74 114.12
CA ALA A 374 65.02 16.04 114.51
C ALA A 374 65.22 17.54 114.72
N PHE A 375 64.62 18.42 113.92
CA PHE A 375 64.67 19.86 114.10
C PHE A 375 63.99 20.29 115.41
N ASP A 376 62.82 19.73 115.74
CA ASP A 376 62.17 20.01 117.03
C ASP A 376 63.03 19.54 118.22
N TYR A 377 63.75 18.41 118.10
CA TYR A 377 64.65 17.89 119.13
C TYR A 377 65.98 18.66 119.26
N TYR A 378 66.63 18.96 118.12
CA TYR A 378 67.91 19.68 118.08
C TYR A 378 67.75 21.19 118.22
N GLY A 379 66.64 21.78 117.76
CA GLY A 379 66.29 23.17 118.00
C GLY A 379 66.09 23.46 119.49
N PHE A 380 65.46 22.53 120.22
CA PHE A 380 65.35 22.58 121.69
C PHE A 380 66.72 22.49 122.38
N LEU A 381 67.63 21.63 121.89
CA LEU A 381 69.00 21.51 122.38
C LEU A 381 69.87 22.72 122.04
N ALA A 382 69.75 23.27 120.84
CA ALA A 382 70.47 24.46 120.38
C ALA A 382 70.03 25.71 121.16
N GLN A 383 68.73 25.89 121.39
CA GLN A 383 68.19 26.96 122.24
C GLN A 383 68.72 26.87 123.68
N ARG A 384 68.97 25.64 124.17
CA ARG A 384 69.55 25.39 125.49
C ARG A 384 71.07 25.58 125.54
N LEU A 385 71.81 25.21 124.49
CA LEU A 385 73.27 25.21 124.46
C LEU A 385 73.89 26.53 123.94
N SER A 386 73.31 27.16 122.91
CA SER A 386 73.77 28.45 122.37
C SER A 386 73.45 29.60 123.31
N GLY A 387 72.28 29.54 123.95
CA GLY A 387 71.91 30.40 125.06
C GLY A 387 72.86 30.24 126.24
N GLN A 388 73.19 29.00 126.64
CA GLN A 388 74.03 28.73 127.80
C GLN A 388 75.47 29.25 127.67
N LYS A 389 76.18 29.02 126.56
CA LYS A 389 77.62 29.35 126.52
C LYS A 389 77.88 30.86 126.61
N VAL A 390 77.08 31.66 125.91
CA VAL A 390 77.22 33.13 125.90
C VAL A 390 76.52 33.78 127.10
N TYR A 391 75.39 33.23 127.57
CA TYR A 391 74.78 33.70 128.84
C TYR A 391 75.64 33.40 130.06
N VAL A 392 76.32 32.25 130.09
CA VAL A 392 77.18 31.86 131.21
C VAL A 392 78.45 32.70 131.18
N ASP A 393 79.12 32.89 130.04
CA ASP A 393 80.33 33.74 129.98
C ASP A 393 80.04 35.22 130.28
N ALA A 394 78.96 35.79 129.72
CA ALA A 394 78.57 37.17 130.02
C ALA A 394 78.04 37.31 131.47
N GLY A 395 77.28 36.32 131.95
CA GLY A 395 76.76 36.26 133.32
C GLY A 395 77.88 36.16 134.36
N PHE A 396 78.84 35.27 134.14
CA PHE A 396 80.01 35.08 135.00
C PHE A 396 80.89 36.34 135.02
N LYS A 397 81.12 36.97 133.86
CA LYS A 397 81.83 38.26 133.80
C LYS A 397 81.07 39.39 134.51
N ILE A 398 79.74 39.46 134.39
CA ILE A 398 78.94 40.44 135.14
C ILE A 398 79.03 40.20 136.64
N GLU A 399 78.96 38.93 137.08
CA GLU A 399 79.02 38.56 138.49
C GLU A 399 80.39 38.83 139.12
N VAL A 400 81.47 38.53 138.39
CA VAL A 400 82.85 38.88 138.78
C VAL A 400 83.02 40.40 138.87
N LEU A 401 82.57 41.16 137.86
CA LEU A 401 82.63 42.62 137.88
C LEU A 401 81.83 43.21 139.04
N GLN A 402 80.68 42.63 139.39
CA GLN A 402 79.85 43.07 140.51
C GLN A 402 80.58 42.85 141.85
N LYS A 403 81.22 41.70 142.03
CA LYS A 403 82.01 41.37 143.22
C LYS A 403 83.20 42.31 143.38
N ASP A 404 83.88 42.65 142.29
CA ASP A 404 84.98 43.62 142.27
C ASP A 404 84.51 45.04 142.62
N ILE A 405 83.36 45.46 142.09
CA ILE A 405 82.75 46.76 142.44
C ILE A 405 82.42 46.82 143.94
N ASP A 406 81.86 45.75 144.51
CA ASP A 406 81.49 45.70 145.92
C ASP A 406 82.70 45.60 146.86
N GLY A 407 83.79 44.94 146.42
CA GLY A 407 85.09 44.97 147.09
C GLY A 407 85.68 46.39 147.10
N LEU A 408 85.76 47.02 145.93
CA LEU A 408 86.29 48.37 145.78
C LEU A 408 85.47 49.42 146.55
N LYS A 409 84.15 49.27 146.63
CA LYS A 409 83.30 50.15 147.46
C LYS A 409 83.64 50.04 148.95
N ARG A 410 83.87 48.82 149.46
CA ARG A 410 84.27 48.60 150.86
C ARG A 410 85.64 49.20 151.16
N ASP A 411 86.59 49.02 150.25
CA ASP A 411 87.93 49.60 150.38
C ASP A 411 87.89 51.13 150.28
N LEU A 412 87.03 51.68 149.41
CA LEU A 412 86.79 53.11 149.33
C LEU A 412 86.20 53.66 150.63
N SER A 413 85.24 52.96 151.25
CA SER A 413 84.67 53.34 152.54
C SER A 413 85.74 53.33 153.65
N LYS A 414 86.64 52.34 153.68
CA LYS A 414 87.77 52.31 154.63
C LYS A 414 88.73 53.47 154.40
N LEU A 415 89.14 53.70 153.15
CA LEU A 415 90.03 54.80 152.77
C LEU A 415 89.42 56.16 153.12
N GLN A 416 88.11 56.33 152.99
CA GLN A 416 87.43 57.56 153.41
C GLN A 416 87.51 57.77 154.92
N VAL A 417 87.35 56.70 155.71
CA VAL A 417 87.50 56.74 157.18
C VAL A 417 88.94 57.02 157.58
N ASP A 418 89.91 56.33 156.99
CA ASP A 418 91.35 56.53 157.25
C ASP A 418 91.78 57.95 156.89
N GLN A 419 91.30 58.48 155.77
CA GLN A 419 91.53 59.86 155.37
C GLN A 419 90.94 60.84 156.40
N LEU A 420 89.73 60.58 156.91
CA LEU A 420 89.08 61.41 157.94
C LEU A 420 89.86 61.38 159.27
N ASN A 421 90.31 60.21 159.68
CA ASN A 421 91.11 60.01 160.90
C ASN A 421 92.47 60.70 160.78
N ALA A 422 93.19 60.50 159.68
CA ALA A 422 94.44 61.20 159.40
C ALA A 422 94.24 62.73 159.40
N GLN A 423 93.10 63.21 158.88
CA GLN A 423 92.76 64.63 158.89
C GLN A 423 92.51 65.15 160.32
N GLN A 424 91.85 64.36 161.18
CA GLN A 424 91.63 64.70 162.59
C GLN A 424 92.91 64.67 163.42
N GLU A 425 93.77 63.66 163.25
CA GLU A 425 95.06 63.54 163.95
C GLU A 425 96.02 64.66 163.55
N TYR A 426 96.09 64.96 162.25
CA TYR A 426 96.85 66.10 161.77
C TYR A 426 96.33 67.43 162.36
N SER A 427 95.00 67.58 162.47
CA SER A 427 94.37 68.76 163.07
C SER A 427 94.64 68.89 164.58
N ARG A 428 94.69 67.79 165.34
CA ARG A 428 95.07 67.81 166.78
C ARG A 428 96.54 68.16 166.98
N CYS A 429 97.41 67.66 166.11
CA CYS A 429 98.84 67.94 166.16
C CYS A 429 99.13 69.45 165.96
N LEU A 430 98.38 70.12 165.08
CA LEU A 430 98.52 71.55 164.80
C LEU A 430 98.25 72.48 166.01
N GLY A 431 97.62 71.98 167.08
CA GLY A 431 97.32 72.75 168.29
C GLY A 431 98.32 72.59 169.45
N GLN A 432 99.25 71.63 169.39
CA GLN A 432 100.30 71.46 170.39
C GLN A 432 101.65 71.84 169.80
N SER A 433 102.36 72.74 170.48
CA SER A 433 103.55 73.40 169.98
C SER A 433 104.66 72.42 169.58
N SER A 434 104.85 72.33 168.26
CA SER A 434 105.99 71.90 167.43
C SER A 434 106.79 70.66 167.84
N SER A 435 106.53 69.55 167.13
CA SER A 435 107.51 68.49 166.87
C SER A 435 107.30 67.88 165.47
N GLU A 436 108.36 67.23 164.98
CA GLU A 436 108.48 66.39 163.77
C GLU A 436 107.22 65.56 163.42
N ASN A 437 106.42 65.17 164.42
CA ASN A 437 105.24 64.32 164.26
C ASN A 437 104.16 64.89 163.33
N CYS A 438 103.97 66.21 163.28
CA CYS A 438 102.91 66.78 162.44
C CYS A 438 103.24 66.69 160.93
N ARG A 439 104.52 66.64 160.54
CA ARG A 439 104.93 66.61 159.13
C ARG A 439 104.62 65.24 158.50
N VAL A 440 104.80 64.17 159.27
CA VAL A 440 104.46 62.79 158.89
C VAL A 440 102.96 62.64 158.67
N LEU A 441 102.14 63.18 159.59
CA LEU A 441 100.68 63.11 159.50
C LEU A 441 100.11 63.84 158.26
N ARG A 442 100.73 64.95 157.82
CA ARG A 442 100.36 65.64 156.56
C ARG A 442 100.63 64.79 155.32
N GLY A 443 101.74 64.07 155.29
CA GLY A 443 102.09 63.16 154.19
C GLY A 443 101.07 62.04 154.03
N ASN A 444 100.68 61.42 155.15
CA ASN A 444 99.70 60.34 155.18
C ASN A 444 98.31 60.77 154.65
N LEU A 445 97.88 62.00 154.94
CA LEU A 445 96.59 62.53 154.48
C LEU A 445 96.55 62.72 152.95
N LEU A 446 97.60 63.28 152.36
CA LEU A 446 97.68 63.51 150.91
C LEU A 446 97.75 62.20 150.13
N GLU A 447 98.44 61.20 150.68
CA GLU A 447 98.49 59.86 150.10
C GLU A 447 97.11 59.18 150.12
N ALA A 448 96.36 59.29 151.22
CA ALA A 448 95.01 58.77 151.34
C ALA A 448 94.03 59.41 150.33
N GLN A 449 94.11 60.73 150.13
CA GLN A 449 93.29 61.46 149.15
C GLN A 449 93.55 61.01 147.70
N SER A 450 94.82 60.84 147.33
CA SER A 450 95.22 60.37 145.99
C SER A 450 94.68 58.96 145.72
N LYS A 451 94.82 58.05 146.70
CA LYS A 451 94.29 56.68 146.60
C LYS A 451 92.77 56.67 146.43
N ASN A 452 92.04 57.49 147.18
CA ASN A 452 90.58 57.59 147.09
C ASN A 452 90.10 57.98 145.67
N LYS A 453 90.70 59.01 145.07
CA LYS A 453 90.34 59.48 143.72
C LYS A 453 90.61 58.44 142.63
N ALA A 454 91.72 57.70 142.74
CA ALA A 454 92.04 56.61 141.83
C ALA A 454 91.00 55.46 141.91
N TYR A 455 90.55 55.12 143.12
CA TYR A 455 89.56 54.07 143.33
C TYR A 455 88.18 54.44 142.77
N GLN A 456 87.70 55.67 142.98
CA GLN A 456 86.41 56.12 142.42
C GLN A 456 86.38 56.03 140.89
N THR A 457 87.49 56.41 140.25
CA THR A 457 87.62 56.34 138.78
C THR A 457 87.56 54.89 138.29
N ARG A 458 88.16 53.96 139.03
CA ARG A 458 88.14 52.52 138.69
C ARG A 458 86.75 51.92 138.83
N VAL A 459 86.02 52.24 139.90
CA VAL A 459 84.64 51.75 140.11
C VAL A 459 83.71 52.18 138.98
N ARG A 460 83.81 53.43 138.52
CA ARG A 460 82.93 53.95 137.45
C ARG A 460 83.13 53.19 136.13
N LYS A 461 84.38 52.92 135.75
CA LYS A 461 84.69 52.12 134.53
C LYS A 461 84.11 50.71 134.58
N LEU A 462 84.13 50.05 135.74
CA LEU A 462 83.60 48.69 135.88
C LEU A 462 82.07 48.66 135.78
N ILE A 463 81.40 49.70 136.29
CA ILE A 463 79.93 49.83 136.17
C ILE A 463 79.52 49.95 134.69
N ASP A 464 80.18 50.83 133.93
CA ASP A 464 79.87 51.03 132.51
C ASP A 464 80.07 49.74 131.69
N GLN A 465 81.13 48.98 131.97
CA GLN A 465 81.37 47.67 131.35
C GLN A 465 80.26 46.66 131.65
N SER A 466 79.72 46.66 132.89
CA SER A 466 78.65 45.73 133.27
C SER A 466 77.34 45.99 132.50
N VAL A 467 77.03 47.25 132.19
CA VAL A 467 75.80 47.63 131.47
C VAL A 467 75.89 47.24 129.99
N GLN A 468 77.04 47.46 129.36
CA GLN A 468 77.27 47.05 127.96
C GLN A 468 77.09 45.55 127.77
N LEU A 469 77.63 44.74 128.70
CA LEU A 469 77.49 43.27 128.64
C LEU A 469 76.04 42.79 128.82
N ARG A 470 75.22 43.47 129.64
CA ARG A 470 73.79 43.14 129.77
C ARG A 470 73.01 43.42 128.50
N ASN A 471 73.29 44.54 127.83
CA ASN A 471 72.60 44.90 126.59
C ASN A 471 72.96 43.93 125.46
N LEU A 472 74.24 43.57 125.31
CA LEU A 472 74.68 42.59 124.31
C LEU A 472 74.00 41.23 124.51
N ARG A 473 73.89 40.77 125.77
CA ARG A 473 73.21 39.52 126.12
C ARG A 473 71.74 39.50 125.68
N ARG A 474 71.04 40.62 125.76
CA ARG A 474 69.64 40.73 125.35
C ARG A 474 69.49 40.63 123.82
N VAL A 475 70.28 41.39 123.05
CA VAL A 475 70.19 41.42 121.59
C VAL A 475 70.47 40.04 120.98
N MET A 476 71.51 39.36 121.46
CA MET A 476 71.84 38.02 120.94
C MET A 476 70.74 36.98 121.21
N LYS A 477 69.97 37.14 122.30
CA LYS A 477 68.84 36.24 122.57
C LYS A 477 67.72 36.41 121.54
N GLU A 478 67.36 37.66 121.25
CA GLU A 478 66.28 37.99 120.30
C GLU A 478 66.63 37.52 118.86
N GLU A 479 67.90 37.58 118.46
CA GLU A 479 68.35 37.15 117.13
C GLU A 479 68.36 35.63 116.94
N ILE A 480 68.72 34.86 117.98
CA ILE A 480 68.67 33.39 117.94
C ILE A 480 67.22 32.89 117.86
N GLU A 481 66.29 33.51 118.60
CA GLU A 481 64.88 33.12 118.59
C GLU A 481 64.21 33.37 117.23
N THR A 482 64.59 34.45 116.54
CA THR A 482 64.05 34.77 115.20
C THR A 482 64.57 33.84 114.11
N GLN A 483 65.87 33.49 114.10
CA GLN A 483 66.44 32.55 113.11
C GLN A 483 65.82 31.15 113.20
N LEU A 484 65.67 30.61 114.42
CA LEU A 484 65.05 29.29 114.63
C LEU A 484 63.59 29.25 114.17
N THR A 485 62.86 30.35 114.33
CA THR A 485 61.45 30.43 113.90
C THR A 485 61.33 30.44 112.37
N MET A 486 62.22 31.13 111.66
CA MET A 486 62.21 31.17 110.19
C MET A 486 62.55 29.81 109.57
N GLU A 487 63.55 29.09 110.08
CA GLU A 487 63.91 27.76 109.57
C GLU A 487 62.78 26.74 109.76
N ARG A 488 62.08 26.78 110.90
CA ARG A 488 60.94 25.91 111.18
C ARG A 488 59.80 26.10 110.17
N LEU A 489 59.46 27.36 109.87
CA LEU A 489 58.40 27.68 108.91
C LEU A 489 58.74 27.24 107.49
N SER A 490 60.02 27.32 107.10
CA SER A 490 60.48 26.83 105.79
C SER A 490 60.31 25.31 105.67
N LEU A 491 60.76 24.54 106.67
CA LEU A 491 60.64 23.08 106.68
C LEU A 491 59.18 22.61 106.71
N GLN A 492 58.31 23.31 107.44
CA GLN A 492 56.88 23.01 107.49
C GLN A 492 56.21 23.18 106.12
N LYS A 493 56.54 24.26 105.40
CA LYS A 493 56.02 24.50 104.06
C LYS A 493 56.44 23.42 103.07
N ASP A 494 57.72 23.03 103.10
CA ASP A 494 58.24 21.96 102.24
C ASP A 494 57.53 20.62 102.52
N PHE A 495 57.19 20.34 103.78
CA PHE A 495 56.42 19.15 104.16
C PHE A 495 54.97 19.16 103.65
N ASP A 496 54.31 20.32 103.69
CA ASP A 496 52.92 20.47 103.24
C ASP A 496 52.81 20.36 101.71
N ASP A 497 53.70 21.01 100.97
CA ASP A 497 53.79 20.92 99.50
C ASP A 497 54.06 19.46 99.08
N PHE A 498 54.95 18.77 99.80
CA PHE A 498 55.23 17.36 99.57
C PHE A 498 54.00 16.46 99.80
N SER A 499 53.26 16.69 100.90
CA SER A 499 52.06 15.92 101.22
C SER A 499 50.93 16.11 100.20
N GLN A 500 50.83 17.29 99.57
CA GLN A 500 49.87 17.51 98.48
C GLN A 500 50.25 16.72 97.22
N ARG A 501 51.53 16.68 96.85
CA ARG A 501 52.01 15.93 95.69
C ARG A 501 51.71 14.43 95.79
N VAL A 502 51.92 13.83 96.96
CA VAL A 502 51.59 12.41 97.22
C VAL A 502 50.10 12.13 97.02
N LYS A 503 49.20 13.00 97.52
CA LYS A 503 47.74 12.85 97.34
C LYS A 503 47.30 12.90 95.88
N VAL A 504 47.96 13.72 95.05
CA VAL A 504 47.65 13.81 93.61
C VAL A 504 48.05 12.51 92.91
N LEU A 505 49.24 11.98 93.20
CA LEU A 505 49.73 10.73 92.63
C LEU A 505 48.87 9.52 93.04
N GLU A 506 48.45 9.42 94.30
CA GLU A 506 47.50 8.40 94.78
C GLU A 506 46.16 8.48 94.03
N GLY A 507 45.67 9.70 93.78
CA GLY A 507 44.46 9.95 93.01
C GLY A 507 44.58 9.55 91.53
N GLN A 508 45.76 9.74 90.92
CA GLN A 508 46.04 9.33 89.54
C GLN A 508 46.14 7.80 89.41
N ALA A 509 46.88 7.13 90.31
CA ALA A 509 46.97 5.67 90.36
C ALA A 509 45.58 5.01 90.47
N SER A 510 44.75 5.51 91.38
CA SER A 510 43.38 5.01 91.60
C SER A 510 42.44 5.19 90.39
N ARG A 511 42.72 6.15 89.51
CA ARG A 511 41.94 6.36 88.26
C ARG A 511 42.44 5.43 87.15
N LEU A 512 43.75 5.23 87.04
CA LEU A 512 44.35 4.31 86.08
C LEU A 512 43.95 2.86 86.36
N GLU A 513 44.01 2.42 87.61
CA GLU A 513 43.56 1.08 88.01
C GLU A 513 42.11 0.80 87.60
N ARG A 514 41.21 1.78 87.78
CA ARG A 514 39.81 1.65 87.34
C ARG A 514 39.66 1.54 85.82
N ARG A 515 40.45 2.29 85.05
CA ARG A 515 40.45 2.22 83.58
C ARG A 515 41.03 0.90 83.08
N MET A 516 42.14 0.45 83.66
CA MET A 516 42.75 -0.85 83.40
C MET A 516 41.77 -1.98 83.69
N LYS A 517 41.10 -1.95 84.84
CA LYS A 517 40.09 -2.94 85.23
C LYS A 517 38.91 -2.98 84.25
N SER A 518 38.38 -1.83 83.85
CA SER A 518 37.30 -1.74 82.86
C SER A 518 37.71 -2.30 81.48
N LEU A 519 38.94 -2.07 81.04
CA LEU A 519 39.45 -2.60 79.78
C LEU A 519 39.68 -4.11 79.84
N ALA A 520 40.29 -4.61 80.92
CA ALA A 520 40.66 -6.00 81.10
C ALA A 520 39.45 -6.92 81.39
N GLU A 521 38.51 -6.48 82.21
CA GLU A 521 37.40 -7.34 82.68
C GLU A 521 36.12 -7.23 81.84
N VAL A 522 35.93 -6.12 81.11
CA VAL A 522 34.68 -5.87 80.36
C VAL A 522 34.94 -5.81 78.86
N GLN A 523 35.73 -4.84 78.41
CA GLN A 523 35.82 -4.53 76.97
C GLN A 523 36.57 -5.60 76.16
N ILE A 524 37.70 -6.11 76.66
CA ILE A 524 38.47 -7.17 75.98
C ILE A 524 37.67 -8.48 75.92
N PRO A 525 37.10 -9.01 77.03
CA PRO A 525 36.28 -10.22 76.99
C PRO A 525 35.04 -10.10 76.11
N GLU A 526 34.36 -8.95 76.11
CA GLU A 526 33.18 -8.73 75.26
C GLU A 526 33.54 -8.73 73.77
N THR A 527 34.64 -8.07 73.40
CA THR A 527 35.13 -8.06 72.01
C THR A 527 35.61 -9.45 71.56
N GLN A 528 36.19 -10.23 72.47
CA GLN A 528 36.55 -11.65 72.22
C GLN A 528 35.33 -12.53 72.01
N ALA A 529 34.28 -12.40 72.84
CA ALA A 529 33.05 -13.16 72.69
C ALA A 529 32.29 -12.81 71.38
N GLN A 530 32.33 -11.54 70.97
CA GLN A 530 31.80 -11.12 69.66
C GLN A 530 32.60 -11.72 68.50
N LEU A 531 33.93 -11.76 68.61
CA LEU A 531 34.79 -12.38 67.60
C LEU A 531 34.51 -13.88 67.45
N GLU A 532 34.34 -14.61 68.55
CA GLU A 532 34.04 -16.05 68.53
C GLU A 532 32.68 -16.37 67.88
N LYS A 533 31.66 -15.53 68.12
CA LYS A 533 30.36 -15.62 67.43
C LYS A 533 30.47 -15.38 65.92
N VAL A 534 31.33 -14.45 65.50
CA VAL A 534 31.59 -14.18 64.09
C VAL A 534 32.38 -15.32 63.44
N GLU A 535 33.32 -15.93 64.15
CA GLU A 535 34.11 -17.08 63.66
C GLU A 535 33.28 -18.35 63.48
N THR A 536 32.35 -18.63 64.40
CA THR A 536 31.39 -19.74 64.27
C THR A 536 30.46 -19.51 63.08
N ALA A 537 29.86 -18.32 62.95
CA ALA A 537 29.02 -17.98 61.81
C ALA A 537 29.77 -18.01 60.47
N PHE A 538 31.06 -17.67 60.46
CA PHE A 538 31.90 -17.75 59.26
C PHE A 538 32.11 -19.19 58.79
N ALA A 539 32.35 -20.13 59.72
CA ALA A 539 32.55 -21.54 59.39
C ALA A 539 31.30 -22.20 58.79
N ASP A 540 30.11 -21.85 59.29
CA ASP A 540 28.83 -22.37 58.78
C ASP A 540 28.48 -21.77 57.40
N LEU A 541 28.77 -20.49 57.19
CA LEU A 541 28.61 -19.84 55.87
C LEU A 541 29.59 -20.38 54.83
N ASP A 542 30.84 -20.67 55.20
CA ASP A 542 31.86 -21.24 54.28
C ASP A 542 31.49 -22.65 53.82
N ARG A 543 30.96 -23.50 54.71
CA ARG A 543 30.43 -24.82 54.33
C ARG A 543 29.21 -24.72 53.42
N SER A 544 28.30 -23.78 53.73
CA SER A 544 27.08 -23.57 52.95
C SER A 544 27.38 -23.01 51.56
N GLU A 545 28.35 -22.10 51.43
CA GLU A 545 28.80 -21.56 50.15
C GLU A 545 29.42 -22.65 49.26
N LYS A 546 30.32 -23.48 49.81
CA LYS A 546 30.91 -24.61 49.07
C LYS A 546 29.87 -25.64 48.60
N SER A 547 28.84 -25.89 49.42
CA SER A 547 27.73 -26.77 49.02
C SER A 547 26.88 -26.14 47.92
N ALA A 548 26.60 -24.84 47.98
CA ALA A 548 25.86 -24.12 46.94
C ALA A 548 26.67 -23.98 45.65
N GLU A 549 28.00 -23.79 45.75
CA GLU A 549 28.93 -23.76 44.63
C GLU A 549 28.94 -25.11 43.90
N SER A 550 29.04 -26.23 44.64
CA SER A 550 28.93 -27.58 44.06
C SER A 550 27.58 -27.82 43.37
N ALA A 551 26.47 -27.34 43.97
CA ALA A 551 25.14 -27.45 43.36
C ALA A 551 24.98 -26.59 42.09
N TYR A 552 25.60 -25.40 42.06
CA TYR A 552 25.61 -24.53 40.89
C TYR A 552 26.44 -25.13 39.75
N TYR A 553 27.64 -25.65 40.02
CA TYR A 553 28.45 -26.31 39.00
C TYR A 553 27.84 -27.64 38.50
N GLY A 554 27.16 -28.40 39.36
CA GLY A 554 26.39 -29.58 38.95
C GLY A 554 25.24 -29.22 38.00
N ALA A 555 24.48 -28.15 38.29
CA ALA A 555 23.43 -27.65 37.39
C ALA A 555 23.99 -27.13 36.05
N LEU A 556 25.20 -26.56 36.06
CA LEU A 556 25.94 -26.15 34.86
C LEU A 556 26.41 -27.35 34.02
N GLU A 557 26.84 -28.45 34.64
CA GLU A 557 27.20 -29.69 33.95
C GLU A 557 25.98 -30.38 33.32
N ASP A 558 24.87 -30.45 34.05
CA ASP A 558 23.59 -30.94 33.52
C ASP A 558 23.12 -30.11 32.32
N ARG A 559 23.28 -28.79 32.39
CA ARG A 559 23.03 -27.88 31.26
C ARG A 559 24.03 -28.05 30.13
N LYS A 560 25.32 -28.30 30.37
CA LYS A 560 26.28 -28.58 29.30
C LYS A 560 25.97 -29.90 28.60
N GLY A 561 25.54 -30.93 29.33
CA GLY A 561 25.06 -32.19 28.76
C GLY A 561 23.83 -32.03 27.86
N PHE A 562 22.95 -31.06 28.17
CA PHE A 562 21.73 -30.79 27.39
C PHE A 562 21.91 -29.72 26.30
N GLY A 563 22.61 -28.63 26.61
CA GLY A 563 22.84 -27.45 25.75
C GLY A 563 23.94 -27.64 24.70
N SER A 564 24.81 -28.65 24.87
CA SER A 564 25.70 -29.15 23.80
C SER A 564 25.13 -30.37 23.07
N SER A 565 23.92 -30.84 23.46
CA SER A 565 23.35 -32.03 22.87
C SER A 565 23.11 -31.80 21.38
N ALA A 566 23.97 -32.40 20.55
CA ALA A 566 23.80 -32.49 19.11
C ALA A 566 22.35 -32.88 18.77
N ALA A 567 21.70 -33.70 19.60
CA ALA A 567 20.31 -34.10 19.45
C ALA A 567 19.28 -32.94 19.48
N TYR A 568 19.45 -31.89 20.29
CA TYR A 568 18.52 -30.73 20.29
C TYR A 568 18.70 -29.88 19.03
N LEU A 569 19.95 -29.65 18.62
CA LEU A 569 20.30 -28.88 17.43
C LEU A 569 19.96 -29.63 16.14
N GLU A 570 20.12 -30.95 16.14
CA GLU A 570 19.75 -31.86 15.06
C GLU A 570 18.23 -32.00 14.96
N SER A 571 17.51 -32.03 16.09
CA SER A 571 16.05 -31.97 16.12
C SER A 571 15.50 -30.62 15.59
N GLN A 572 16.17 -29.49 15.85
CA GLN A 572 15.85 -28.18 15.26
C GLN A 572 15.99 -28.22 13.73
N LYS A 573 17.14 -28.72 13.25
CA LYS A 573 17.41 -28.84 11.82
C LYS A 573 16.39 -29.76 11.13
N LEU A 574 16.06 -30.89 11.76
CA LEU A 574 15.10 -31.85 11.24
C LEU A 574 13.68 -31.25 11.19
N LYS A 575 13.24 -30.57 12.26
CA LYS A 575 11.96 -29.86 12.30
C LYS A 575 11.85 -28.81 11.20
N ASN A 576 12.89 -27.99 11.02
CA ASN A 576 12.90 -26.95 9.99
C ASN A 576 12.90 -27.55 8.58
N LYS A 577 13.63 -28.65 8.37
CA LYS A 577 13.62 -29.40 7.10
C LYS A 577 12.24 -29.99 6.81
N THR A 578 11.63 -30.71 7.76
CA THR A 578 10.30 -31.31 7.60
C THR A 578 9.21 -30.23 7.41
N GLN A 579 9.33 -29.08 8.06
CA GLN A 579 8.41 -27.95 7.86
C GLN A 579 8.54 -27.34 6.46
N LYS A 580 9.76 -27.23 5.93
CA LYS A 580 10.01 -26.79 4.56
C LYS A 580 9.44 -27.81 3.56
N ASP A 581 9.74 -29.10 3.74
CA ASP A 581 9.26 -30.18 2.87
C ASP A 581 7.71 -30.24 2.86
N TYR A 582 7.06 -30.00 4.00
CA TYR A 582 5.60 -29.88 4.10
C TYR A 582 5.06 -28.67 3.31
N LEU A 583 5.69 -27.49 3.42
CA LEU A 583 5.28 -26.29 2.69
C LEU A 583 5.44 -26.45 1.18
N ASP A 584 6.57 -26.99 0.73
CA ASP A 584 6.85 -27.25 -0.68
C ASP A 584 5.85 -28.28 -1.25
N ALA A 585 5.58 -29.37 -0.53
CA ALA A 585 4.57 -30.36 -0.91
C ALA A 585 3.14 -29.77 -0.94
N LYS A 586 2.82 -28.86 -0.01
CA LYS A 586 1.52 -28.18 0.05
C LYS A 586 1.31 -27.24 -1.14
N MET A 587 2.33 -26.46 -1.49
CA MET A 587 2.27 -25.58 -2.67
C MET A 587 2.15 -26.39 -3.96
N GLU A 588 2.88 -27.49 -4.08
CA GLU A 588 2.82 -28.36 -5.24
C GLU A 588 1.45 -29.05 -5.36
N LEU A 589 0.89 -29.55 -4.26
CA LEU A 589 -0.46 -30.11 -4.25
C LEU A 589 -1.50 -29.08 -4.72
N LYS A 590 -1.40 -27.84 -4.22
CA LYS A 590 -2.31 -26.77 -4.63
C LYS A 590 -2.24 -26.49 -6.14
N ARG A 591 -1.03 -26.44 -6.72
CA ARG A 591 -0.86 -26.26 -8.17
C ARG A 591 -1.52 -27.38 -8.98
N LEU A 592 -1.38 -28.63 -8.52
CA LEU A 592 -1.99 -29.79 -9.17
C LEU A 592 -3.52 -29.76 -9.04
N GLU A 593 -4.07 -29.33 -7.90
CA GLU A 593 -5.51 -29.16 -7.70
C GLU A 593 -6.09 -28.03 -8.56
N ASP A 594 -5.37 -26.91 -8.70
CA ASP A 594 -5.77 -25.81 -9.59
C ASP A 594 -5.75 -26.27 -11.07
N ALA A 595 -4.77 -27.09 -11.46
CA ALA A 595 -4.69 -27.69 -12.80
C ALA A 595 -5.85 -28.68 -13.06
N ASP A 596 -6.21 -29.50 -12.06
CA ASP A 596 -7.34 -30.44 -12.16
C ASP A 596 -8.69 -29.72 -12.29
N LEU A 597 -8.87 -28.63 -11.53
CA LEU A 597 -10.03 -27.77 -11.65
C LEU A 597 -10.12 -27.13 -13.04
N LEU A 598 -9.00 -26.64 -13.58
CA LEU A 598 -8.95 -26.06 -14.93
C LEU A 598 -9.29 -27.10 -16.00
N ALA A 599 -8.66 -28.28 -15.95
CA ALA A 599 -8.91 -29.36 -16.89
C ALA A 599 -10.39 -29.82 -16.82
N THR A 600 -10.95 -29.93 -15.62
CA THR A 600 -12.36 -30.26 -15.41
C THR A 600 -13.29 -29.21 -16.03
N LYS A 601 -13.05 -27.93 -15.76
CA LYS A 601 -13.84 -26.83 -16.32
C LYS A 601 -13.77 -26.78 -17.85
N LYS A 602 -12.57 -26.98 -18.42
CA LYS A 602 -12.39 -27.04 -19.87
C LYS A 602 -13.15 -28.20 -20.48
N LEU A 603 -13.11 -29.38 -19.87
CA LEU A 603 -13.89 -30.55 -20.31
C LEU A 603 -15.41 -30.34 -20.22
N GLU A 604 -15.89 -29.61 -19.21
CA GLU A 604 -17.30 -29.21 -19.13
C GLU A 604 -17.69 -28.19 -20.21
N ASP A 605 -16.84 -27.20 -20.47
CA ASP A 605 -17.04 -26.25 -21.56
C ASP A 605 -17.12 -26.98 -22.92
N PHE A 606 -16.26 -27.98 -23.16
CA PHE A 606 -16.33 -28.81 -24.38
C PHE A 606 -17.65 -29.57 -24.48
N LYS A 607 -18.13 -30.21 -23.40
CA LYS A 607 -19.44 -30.90 -23.38
C LYS A 607 -20.60 -29.98 -23.75
N ARG A 608 -20.49 -28.68 -23.48
CA ARG A 608 -21.50 -27.67 -23.82
C ARG A 608 -21.38 -27.18 -25.27
N ILE A 609 -20.16 -26.98 -25.76
CA ILE A 609 -19.90 -26.33 -27.07
C ILE A 609 -19.92 -27.34 -28.23
N GLU A 610 -19.42 -28.57 -28.01
CA GLU A 610 -19.30 -29.61 -29.03
C GLU A 610 -20.64 -29.96 -29.69
N PRO A 611 -21.75 -30.18 -28.94
CA PRO A 611 -23.05 -30.46 -29.56
C PRO A 611 -23.57 -29.31 -30.43
N GLN A 612 -23.32 -28.07 -30.02
CA GLN A 612 -23.79 -26.88 -30.75
C GLN A 612 -23.05 -26.72 -32.10
N ILE A 613 -21.74 -26.97 -32.11
CA ILE A 613 -20.95 -26.93 -33.36
C ILE A 613 -21.33 -28.08 -34.30
N LEU A 614 -21.59 -29.28 -33.75
CA LEU A 614 -22.07 -30.41 -34.53
C LEU A 614 -23.44 -30.12 -35.16
N GLU A 615 -24.38 -29.58 -34.39
CA GLU A 615 -25.70 -29.18 -34.89
C GLU A 615 -25.60 -28.12 -35.99
N ASP A 616 -24.75 -27.09 -35.79
CA ASP A 616 -24.52 -26.04 -36.80
C ASP A 616 -23.88 -26.62 -38.08
N LEU A 617 -22.93 -27.54 -37.94
CA LEU A 617 -22.29 -28.21 -39.08
C LEU A 617 -23.27 -29.09 -39.85
N GLU A 618 -24.14 -29.83 -39.16
CA GLU A 618 -25.20 -30.63 -39.78
C GLU A 618 -26.20 -29.76 -40.53
N LYS A 619 -26.65 -28.65 -39.93
CA LYS A 619 -27.50 -27.66 -40.60
C LYS A 619 -26.84 -27.09 -41.85
N GLN A 620 -25.56 -26.72 -41.78
CA GLN A 620 -24.82 -26.19 -42.92
C GLN A 620 -24.66 -27.24 -44.05
N LYS A 621 -24.33 -28.50 -43.71
CA LYS A 621 -24.25 -29.59 -44.69
C LYS A 621 -25.60 -29.87 -45.36
N PHE A 622 -26.70 -29.81 -44.61
CA PHE A 622 -28.04 -29.94 -45.17
C PHE A 622 -28.33 -28.82 -46.18
N VAL A 623 -28.06 -27.56 -45.80
CA VAL A 623 -28.24 -26.40 -46.71
C VAL A 623 -27.34 -26.51 -47.93
N GLN A 624 -26.09 -26.96 -47.77
CA GLN A 624 -25.17 -27.21 -48.88
C GLN A 624 -25.77 -28.23 -49.86
N SER A 625 -26.26 -29.37 -49.37
CA SER A 625 -26.86 -30.42 -50.21
C SER A 625 -28.07 -29.92 -50.99
N GLN A 626 -28.95 -29.13 -50.36
CA GLN A 626 -30.10 -28.53 -51.06
C GLN A 626 -29.64 -27.56 -52.17
N ARG A 627 -28.60 -26.75 -51.91
CA ARG A 627 -28.06 -25.81 -52.90
C ARG A 627 -27.32 -26.50 -54.04
N GLU A 628 -26.57 -27.56 -53.77
CA GLU A 628 -25.95 -28.39 -54.81
C GLU A 628 -27.00 -28.96 -55.78
N LYS A 629 -28.13 -29.41 -55.24
CA LYS A 629 -29.26 -29.86 -56.05
C LYS A 629 -29.82 -28.72 -56.94
N THR A 630 -30.03 -27.53 -56.39
CA THR A 630 -30.51 -26.37 -57.17
C THR A 630 -29.53 -25.95 -58.25
N VAL A 631 -28.22 -25.93 -57.96
CA VAL A 631 -27.18 -25.61 -58.96
C VAL A 631 -27.17 -26.66 -60.08
N LEU A 632 -27.35 -27.93 -59.75
CA LEU A 632 -27.44 -29.01 -60.75
C LEU A 632 -28.69 -28.87 -61.62
N GLU A 633 -29.85 -28.61 -61.03
CA GLU A 633 -31.12 -28.35 -61.75
C GLU A 633 -30.99 -27.16 -62.71
N ASN A 634 -30.41 -26.03 -62.24
CA ASN A 634 -30.17 -24.86 -63.08
C ASN A 634 -29.13 -25.13 -64.18
N SER A 635 -28.11 -25.96 -63.91
CA SER A 635 -27.13 -26.36 -64.93
C SER A 635 -27.77 -27.19 -66.05
N HIS A 636 -28.70 -28.08 -65.71
CA HIS A 636 -29.49 -28.82 -66.70
C HIS A 636 -30.37 -27.88 -67.53
N ALA A 637 -31.07 -26.93 -66.89
CA ALA A 637 -31.89 -25.93 -67.59
C ALA A 637 -31.06 -25.11 -68.59
N LEU A 638 -29.86 -24.66 -68.20
CA LEU A 638 -28.94 -23.95 -69.10
C LEU A 638 -28.49 -24.82 -70.28
N LYS A 639 -28.24 -26.13 -70.04
CA LYS A 639 -27.88 -27.06 -71.11
C LYS A 639 -29.02 -27.23 -72.12
N ASP A 640 -30.25 -27.40 -71.64
CA ASP A 640 -31.44 -27.52 -72.48
C ASP A 640 -31.69 -26.22 -73.27
N PHE A 641 -31.44 -25.06 -72.65
CA PHE A 641 -31.47 -23.76 -73.32
C PHE A 641 -30.48 -23.70 -74.51
N PHE A 642 -29.22 -24.07 -74.29
CA PHE A 642 -28.21 -24.05 -75.36
C PHE A 642 -28.56 -25.01 -76.50
N GLN A 643 -29.05 -26.21 -76.17
CA GLN A 643 -29.50 -27.17 -77.18
C GLN A 643 -30.66 -26.61 -78.02
N LYS A 644 -31.68 -26.04 -77.36
CA LYS A 644 -32.84 -25.44 -78.04
C LYS A 644 -32.43 -24.27 -78.94
N LYS A 645 -31.46 -23.47 -78.52
CA LYS A 645 -30.89 -22.39 -79.33
C LYS A 645 -30.20 -22.94 -80.58
N GLU A 646 -29.36 -23.97 -80.44
CA GLU A 646 -28.65 -24.60 -81.56
C GLU A 646 -29.63 -25.22 -82.58
N ASP A 647 -30.69 -25.86 -82.09
CA ASP A 647 -31.76 -26.41 -82.92
C ASP A 647 -32.48 -25.31 -83.72
N LEU A 648 -32.83 -24.19 -83.07
CA LEU A 648 -33.47 -23.05 -83.72
C LEU A 648 -32.55 -22.35 -84.73
N GLN A 649 -31.26 -22.22 -84.41
CA GLN A 649 -30.26 -21.67 -85.35
C GLN A 649 -30.10 -22.55 -86.58
N SER A 650 -30.10 -23.88 -86.38
CA SER A 650 -30.08 -24.84 -87.48
C SER A 650 -31.33 -24.74 -88.36
N GLN A 651 -32.51 -24.58 -87.74
CA GLN A 651 -33.76 -24.34 -88.47
C GLN A 651 -33.76 -23.01 -89.23
N LEU A 652 -33.24 -21.94 -88.61
CA LEU A 652 -33.11 -20.63 -89.24
C LEU A 652 -32.21 -20.71 -90.46
N LYS A 653 -31.05 -21.36 -90.36
CA LYS A 653 -30.13 -21.54 -91.49
C LYS A 653 -30.77 -22.30 -92.65
N ARG A 654 -31.55 -23.36 -92.37
CA ARG A 654 -32.32 -24.08 -93.40
C ARG A 654 -33.38 -23.19 -94.05
N ALA A 655 -34.12 -22.43 -93.26
CA ALA A 655 -35.13 -21.49 -93.76
C ALA A 655 -34.50 -20.36 -94.59
N GLU A 656 -33.31 -19.89 -94.22
CA GLU A 656 -32.54 -18.90 -94.98
C GLU A 656 -32.12 -19.45 -96.35
N MET A 657 -31.53 -20.65 -96.41
CA MET A 657 -31.17 -21.29 -97.68
C MET A 657 -32.39 -21.53 -98.57
N GLN A 658 -33.50 -22.04 -98.00
CA GLN A 658 -34.74 -22.28 -98.74
C GLN A 658 -35.37 -20.97 -99.26
N ALA A 659 -35.33 -19.89 -98.46
CA ALA A 659 -35.82 -18.59 -98.90
C ALA A 659 -34.95 -18.00 -100.02
N GLU A 660 -33.63 -18.16 -99.95
CA GLU A 660 -32.70 -17.71 -101.00
C GLU A 660 -32.87 -18.49 -102.30
N GLU A 661 -33.05 -19.81 -102.22
CA GLU A 661 -33.33 -20.69 -103.36
C GLU A 661 -34.64 -20.31 -104.05
N LEU A 662 -35.75 -20.28 -103.30
CA LEU A 662 -37.07 -19.91 -103.84
C LEU A 662 -37.11 -18.48 -104.39
N TYR A 663 -36.38 -17.56 -103.78
CA TYR A 663 -36.28 -16.19 -104.28
C TYR A 663 -35.39 -16.09 -105.54
N GLY A 664 -34.35 -16.93 -105.63
CA GLY A 664 -33.56 -17.11 -106.85
C GLY A 664 -34.38 -17.68 -108.00
N GLU A 665 -35.17 -18.73 -107.73
CA GLU A 665 -36.10 -19.31 -108.69
C GLU A 665 -37.15 -18.30 -109.14
N TYR A 666 -37.77 -17.58 -108.18
CA TYR A 666 -38.70 -16.50 -108.50
C TYR A 666 -38.06 -15.45 -109.40
N ARG A 667 -36.85 -14.95 -109.07
CA ARG A 667 -36.12 -13.99 -109.92
C ARG A 667 -35.83 -14.53 -111.32
N TYR A 668 -35.45 -15.79 -111.42
CA TYR A 668 -35.21 -16.45 -112.70
C TYR A 668 -36.50 -16.57 -113.53
N LEU A 669 -37.61 -16.96 -112.91
CA LEU A 669 -38.92 -17.03 -113.56
C LEU A 669 -39.42 -15.65 -114.00
N VAL A 670 -39.27 -14.62 -113.15
CA VAL A 670 -39.55 -13.22 -113.52
C VAL A 670 -38.73 -12.85 -114.78
N PHE A 671 -37.42 -13.11 -114.77
CA PHE A 671 -36.54 -12.83 -115.91
C PHE A 671 -36.91 -13.62 -117.18
N SER A 672 -37.31 -14.89 -117.04
CA SER A 672 -37.75 -15.74 -118.17
C SER A 672 -39.12 -15.36 -118.71
N VAL A 673 -39.98 -14.74 -117.91
CA VAL A 673 -41.29 -14.23 -118.34
C VAL A 673 -41.15 -12.85 -118.99
N MET A 674 -40.11 -12.08 -118.62
CA MET A 674 -39.80 -10.76 -119.18
C MET A 674 -39.12 -10.82 -120.57
N ASN A 675 -38.40 -11.90 -120.88
CA ASN A 675 -37.78 -12.15 -122.19
C ASN A 675 -38.67 -13.04 -123.06
#